data_AF-A0A9D6VTG7-F1
#
_entry.id   AF-A0A9D6VTG7-F1
#
_cell.length_a   1.000
_cell.length_b   1.000
_cell.length_c   1.000
_cell.angle_alpha   90.00
_cell.angle_beta   90.00
_cell.angle_gamma   90.00
#
_symmetry.space_group_name_H-M   'P 1'
#
loop_
_entity.id
_entity.type
_entity.pdbx_description
1 polymer ?
#
loop_
_entity_poly.entity_id
_entity_poly.type
_entity_poly.pdbx_seq_one_letter_code
_entity_poly.pdbx_strand_id
1 'polypeptide(L)'
;MGPGAVSSPTDFQVGPIDLSPGQNANRAPEAISKSTGKVIPNGAVLLSWTGDAITDDGVANSDFLAVIDAEPDSTTYGKVIWTAGLPKVIGANNPGAALGHTADVHNDPHHDTAYTSYIDPTTGRKYLFAGGVISGNVFRFDITDVRAIKTAEMAICGTELTLSALTDDFMVLPNGRMAVTYMGGKSYGGPGTVTEFHPMRTSVCTGGMPYNALLPESVQDPKQYLSENSAVVLNSGIQRYKPNKVTGNTDAGLEAYPHGMQLTANGQYLVTSDYAMPASIGGGDPIANLFNSTFLNSPLPGDATSIRMFGTTVRVWKAHDLKAGPITISQVPDGPRVEDIYFHDEPEGQMAFGMPHMTGHTDSSGNWVPHQGAFTASMCGGTLFYTSDILAPQSANNGQGPRWKAVYDVGPCTGVSYFGISDDDKTMYLPISGIESPGDPTYNRDYPGEHDRRVLALDIRPLIDKGTGTINCDFPPSDPSRLANTSLGKPTLGNALNNRVHNNGASDCPKVIGMVTNNSAMNYASHGGAHFTLIDRAGAPASGLAPGKRLMFMDYFVNLDHMGLQGTGSDGDRKIYMVKIMGDGSLAYDTNFRDELTGEVGLAFSSPQRAAYNWPNRGVTGAAKPHAGIFEYNGLILTGPESYNQ
;
A
#
# COMPACT_ATOMS: atom_id res chain seq x y z
N MET A 1 0.46 60.06 -37.36
CA MET A 1 1.23 59.37 -36.31
C MET A 1 0.40 59.38 -35.04
N GLY A 2 -0.06 58.21 -34.63
CA GLY A 2 -0.80 57.97 -33.39
C GLY A 2 -1.06 56.47 -33.33
N PRO A 3 -0.50 55.71 -32.36
CA PRO A 3 -0.69 54.28 -32.33
C PRO A 3 -2.02 53.96 -31.65
N GLY A 4 -2.83 53.15 -32.33
CA GLY A 4 -4.07 52.59 -31.80
C GLY A 4 -3.79 51.50 -30.77
N ALA A 5 -4.57 51.52 -29.69
CA ALA A 5 -4.59 50.49 -28.67
C ALA A 5 -5.15 49.18 -29.23
N VAL A 6 -4.42 48.09 -29.00
CA VAL A 6 -4.86 46.72 -29.23
C VAL A 6 -5.60 46.25 -27.98
N SER A 7 -6.87 45.87 -28.14
CA SER A 7 -7.69 45.27 -27.09
C SER A 7 -7.18 43.86 -26.75
N SER A 8 -6.94 43.59 -25.46
CA SER A 8 -6.65 42.26 -24.92
C SER A 8 -7.87 41.35 -25.00
N PRO A 9 -7.70 40.02 -25.17
CA PRO A 9 -8.80 39.07 -25.03
C PRO A 9 -9.23 38.99 -23.57
N THR A 10 -10.54 39.00 -23.36
CA THR A 10 -11.22 38.91 -22.08
C THR A 10 -10.86 37.63 -21.32
N ASP A 11 -10.32 37.79 -20.11
CA ASP A 11 -10.28 36.74 -19.09
C ASP A 11 -11.70 36.24 -18.80
N PHE A 12 -11.95 34.96 -19.11
CA PHE A 12 -13.08 34.24 -18.52
C PHE A 12 -12.69 33.89 -17.07
N GLN A 13 -13.03 34.77 -16.13
CA GLN A 13 -13.08 34.38 -14.72
C GLN A 13 -14.26 33.42 -14.52
N VAL A 14 -13.97 32.12 -14.55
CA VAL A 14 -14.89 31.11 -14.03
C VAL A 14 -14.81 31.21 -12.50
N GLY A 15 -15.85 31.76 -11.88
CA GLY A 15 -16.00 31.73 -10.42
C GLY A 15 -16.01 30.29 -9.89
N PRO A 16 -15.78 30.07 -8.58
CA PRO A 16 -15.84 28.74 -7.99
C PRO A 16 -17.19 28.09 -8.32
N ILE A 17 -17.15 26.98 -9.06
CA ILE A 17 -18.33 26.15 -9.30
C ILE A 17 -18.71 25.57 -7.94
N ASP A 18 -19.93 25.87 -7.50
CA ASP A 18 -20.53 25.26 -6.32
C ASP A 18 -20.71 23.76 -6.58
N LEU A 19 -19.80 22.96 -6.02
CA LEU A 19 -19.84 21.50 -6.03
C LEU A 19 -20.62 20.94 -4.83
N SER A 20 -21.30 21.79 -4.05
CA SER A 20 -22.19 21.27 -3.02
C SER A 20 -23.26 20.42 -3.73
N PRO A 21 -23.41 19.14 -3.33
CA PRO A 21 -24.61 18.43 -3.73
C PRO A 21 -25.76 19.27 -3.19
N GLY A 22 -26.62 19.79 -4.06
CA GLY A 22 -27.91 20.30 -3.61
C GLY A 22 -28.50 19.23 -2.68
N GLN A 23 -29.15 19.62 -1.59
CA GLN A 23 -29.58 18.71 -0.50
C GLN A 23 -30.50 17.54 -0.93
N ASN A 24 -30.72 17.35 -2.25
CA ASN A 24 -31.45 16.28 -2.91
C ASN A 24 -30.64 15.51 -3.99
N ALA A 25 -29.32 15.72 -4.11
CA ALA A 25 -28.51 15.04 -5.11
C ALA A 25 -28.14 13.64 -4.63
N ASN A 26 -28.69 12.60 -5.27
CA ASN A 26 -28.44 11.20 -4.92
C ASN A 26 -27.11 10.64 -5.49
N ARG A 27 -26.28 11.47 -6.13
CA ARG A 27 -24.99 11.08 -6.75
C ARG A 27 -24.13 12.31 -7.07
N ALA A 28 -22.84 12.07 -7.32
CA ALA A 28 -21.86 13.04 -7.78
C ALA A 28 -22.25 13.67 -9.12
N PRO A 29 -21.79 14.90 -9.42
CA PRO A 29 -21.93 15.50 -10.75
C PRO A 29 -21.23 14.65 -11.82
N GLU A 30 -21.70 14.73 -13.05
CA GLU A 30 -21.01 14.12 -14.20
C GLU A 30 -19.71 14.88 -14.53
N ALA A 31 -18.74 14.18 -15.10
CA ALA A 31 -17.57 14.83 -15.66
C ALA A 31 -17.98 15.68 -16.86
N ILE A 32 -17.59 16.96 -16.88
CA ILE A 32 -17.86 17.88 -17.99
C ILE A 32 -16.55 18.24 -18.67
N SER A 33 -16.47 18.01 -19.98
CA SER A 33 -15.30 18.30 -20.82
C SER A 33 -14.96 19.79 -20.83
N LYS A 34 -13.70 20.11 -20.50
CA LYS A 34 -13.10 21.46 -20.63
C LYS A 34 -13.10 21.91 -22.08
N SER A 35 -12.84 20.99 -23.01
CA SER A 35 -12.69 21.28 -24.43
C SER A 35 -14.02 21.47 -25.17
N THR A 36 -15.07 20.74 -24.78
CA THR A 36 -16.35 20.72 -25.51
C THR A 36 -17.55 21.25 -24.71
N GLY A 37 -17.43 21.37 -23.39
CA GLY A 37 -18.55 21.72 -22.49
C GLY A 37 -19.62 20.63 -22.36
N LYS A 38 -19.37 19.42 -22.88
CA LYS A 38 -20.32 18.29 -22.85
C LYS A 38 -19.99 17.32 -21.73
N VAL A 39 -20.98 16.55 -21.30
CA VAL A 39 -20.79 15.40 -20.40
C VAL A 39 -19.82 14.41 -21.04
N ILE A 40 -18.84 13.96 -20.27
CA ILE A 40 -17.94 12.85 -20.59
C ILE A 40 -18.60 11.58 -20.04
N PRO A 41 -19.15 10.71 -20.90
CA PRO A 41 -19.77 9.47 -20.44
C PRO A 41 -18.73 8.61 -19.72
N ASN A 42 -19.09 8.10 -18.54
CA ASN A 42 -18.22 7.24 -17.72
C ASN A 42 -16.84 7.87 -17.44
N GLY A 43 -16.79 9.20 -17.20
CA GLY A 43 -15.53 9.86 -16.85
C GLY A 43 -14.88 9.19 -15.63
N ALA A 44 -13.60 8.86 -15.76
CA ALA A 44 -12.83 8.11 -14.78
C ALA A 44 -12.79 8.80 -13.41
N VAL A 45 -12.79 7.99 -12.35
CA VAL A 45 -12.64 8.44 -10.96
C VAL A 45 -11.51 7.67 -10.28
N LEU A 46 -10.96 8.26 -9.24
CA LEU A 46 -10.15 7.58 -8.24
C LEU A 46 -11.00 7.45 -6.97
N LEU A 47 -11.22 6.22 -6.52
CA LEU A 47 -11.84 5.93 -5.24
C LEU A 47 -10.73 5.84 -4.20
N SER A 48 -10.77 6.66 -3.15
CA SER A 48 -9.71 6.76 -2.14
C SER A 48 -10.25 6.43 -0.76
N TRP A 49 -9.72 5.37 -0.14
CA TRP A 49 -10.02 4.98 1.22
C TRP A 49 -9.40 5.97 2.20
N THR A 50 -10.24 6.66 2.97
CA THR A 50 -9.87 7.91 3.64
C THR A 50 -10.40 7.96 5.07
N GLY A 51 -9.56 8.39 5.99
CA GLY A 51 -9.84 8.46 7.40
C GLY A 51 -9.99 9.89 7.87
N ASP A 52 -10.72 10.08 8.96
CA ASP A 52 -10.81 11.35 9.63
C ASP A 52 -9.49 11.71 10.33
N ALA A 53 -9.09 12.97 10.26
CA ALA A 53 -7.84 13.43 10.85
C ALA A 53 -8.04 13.98 12.27
N ILE A 54 -8.66 13.20 13.17
CA ILE A 54 -9.06 13.53 14.55
C ILE A 54 -8.11 14.47 15.32
N THR A 55 -6.80 14.41 15.07
CA THR A 55 -5.81 15.30 15.68
C THR A 55 -5.91 16.77 15.25
N ASP A 56 -6.67 17.11 14.21
CA ASP A 56 -6.81 18.48 13.72
C ASP A 56 -7.78 19.32 14.57
N ASP A 57 -8.89 18.74 15.03
CA ASP A 57 -9.93 19.43 15.80
C ASP A 57 -10.36 18.70 17.09
N GLY A 58 -9.86 17.49 17.32
CA GLY A 58 -10.17 16.64 18.49
C GLY A 58 -11.53 15.94 18.40
N VAL A 59 -12.21 15.97 17.25
CA VAL A 59 -13.52 15.38 17.02
C VAL A 59 -13.37 14.14 16.14
N ALA A 60 -13.88 13.01 16.61
CA ALA A 60 -13.93 11.79 15.81
C ALA A 60 -15.13 11.81 14.84
N ASN A 61 -14.90 12.23 13.61
CA ASN A 61 -15.87 12.10 12.53
C ASN A 61 -15.70 10.76 11.81
N SER A 62 -16.74 10.31 11.09
CA SER A 62 -16.72 9.02 10.38
C SER A 62 -15.60 8.94 9.34
N ASP A 63 -14.85 7.86 9.21
CA ASP A 63 -14.04 7.58 8.03
C ASP A 63 -14.95 7.43 6.77
N PHE A 64 -14.40 7.49 5.56
CA PHE A 64 -15.17 7.55 4.32
C PHE A 64 -14.38 7.11 3.07
N LEU A 65 -15.11 6.80 2.00
CA LEU A 65 -14.53 6.64 0.67
C LEU A 65 -14.69 7.94 -0.12
N ALA A 66 -13.59 8.57 -0.49
CA ALA A 66 -13.58 9.77 -1.33
C ALA A 66 -13.67 9.37 -2.80
N VAL A 67 -14.53 10.04 -3.57
CA VAL A 67 -14.61 9.90 -5.03
C VAL A 67 -13.97 11.14 -5.64
N ILE A 68 -12.84 10.94 -6.30
CA ILE A 68 -12.04 12.00 -6.92
C ILE A 68 -12.21 11.92 -8.42
N ASP A 69 -12.49 13.05 -9.07
CA ASP A 69 -12.53 13.08 -10.53
C ASP A 69 -11.14 12.90 -11.12
N ALA A 70 -10.94 11.80 -11.83
CA ALA A 70 -9.68 11.40 -12.44
C ALA A 70 -9.73 11.50 -13.97
N GLU A 71 -10.74 12.14 -14.56
CA GLU A 71 -10.84 12.35 -16.01
C GLU A 71 -10.04 13.61 -16.44
N PRO A 72 -8.91 13.51 -17.17
CA PRO A 72 -8.05 14.65 -17.46
C PRO A 72 -8.75 15.82 -18.17
N ASP A 73 -9.67 15.54 -19.09
CA ASP A 73 -10.44 16.58 -19.80
C ASP A 73 -11.61 17.12 -18.95
N SER A 74 -11.87 16.61 -17.74
CA SER A 74 -12.95 17.10 -16.89
C SER A 74 -12.64 18.45 -16.23
N THR A 75 -13.61 19.35 -16.19
CA THR A 75 -13.57 20.64 -15.47
C THR A 75 -13.37 20.50 -13.96
N THR A 76 -13.64 19.31 -13.41
CA THR A 76 -13.43 18.96 -12.00
C THR A 76 -12.26 18.01 -11.76
N TYR A 77 -11.41 17.77 -12.77
CA TYR A 77 -10.20 16.94 -12.62
C TYR A 77 -9.36 17.34 -11.40
N GLY A 78 -9.04 16.37 -10.55
CA GLY A 78 -8.28 16.58 -9.33
C GLY A 78 -9.08 17.09 -8.14
N LYS A 79 -10.41 16.95 -8.14
CA LYS A 79 -11.28 17.37 -7.03
C LYS A 79 -12.05 16.20 -6.43
N VAL A 80 -12.29 16.25 -5.13
CA VAL A 80 -13.30 15.38 -4.50
C VAL A 80 -14.68 15.83 -4.95
N ILE A 81 -15.41 14.95 -5.63
CA ILE A 81 -16.74 15.22 -6.19
C ILE A 81 -17.86 14.54 -5.40
N TRP A 82 -17.51 13.55 -4.57
CA TRP A 82 -18.44 12.81 -3.72
C TRP A 82 -17.71 12.12 -2.57
N THR A 83 -18.43 11.81 -1.51
CA THR A 83 -17.96 10.93 -0.44
C THR A 83 -19.03 9.90 -0.09
N ALA A 84 -18.62 8.66 0.15
CA ALA A 84 -19.47 7.59 0.62
C ALA A 84 -19.14 7.25 2.08
N GLY A 85 -20.17 7.17 2.91
CA GLY A 85 -20.01 6.98 4.36
C GLY A 85 -19.84 5.52 4.79
N LEU A 86 -19.69 5.32 6.09
CA LEU A 86 -19.59 4.03 6.74
C LEU A 86 -20.78 3.75 7.66
N PRO A 87 -21.08 2.46 7.96
CA PRO A 87 -22.16 2.11 8.87
C PRO A 87 -21.78 2.44 10.32
N LYS A 88 -22.68 3.08 11.08
CA LYS A 88 -22.50 3.44 12.49
C LYS A 88 -22.90 2.31 13.43
N VAL A 89 -22.06 1.28 13.57
CA VAL A 89 -22.35 0.12 14.43
C VAL A 89 -21.55 0.20 15.72
N ILE A 90 -22.22 0.33 16.87
CA ILE A 90 -21.57 0.45 18.18
C ILE A 90 -20.89 -0.88 18.54
N GLY A 91 -19.63 -0.81 18.97
CA GLY A 91 -18.89 -1.98 19.48
C GLY A 91 -18.45 -2.95 18.39
N ALA A 92 -18.38 -2.50 17.13
CA ALA A 92 -17.93 -3.33 16.02
C ALA A 92 -16.40 -3.54 15.99
N ASN A 93 -15.65 -2.56 16.50
CA ASN A 93 -14.19 -2.54 16.44
C ASN A 93 -13.58 -3.64 17.34
N ASN A 94 -12.54 -4.31 16.83
CA ASN A 94 -11.74 -5.31 17.55
C ASN A 94 -11.18 -4.71 18.87
N PRO A 95 -11.18 -5.44 20.02
CA PRO A 95 -10.71 -4.94 21.32
C PRO A 95 -9.38 -4.20 21.26
N GLY A 96 -9.33 -3.01 21.85
CA GLY A 96 -8.18 -2.11 21.84
C GLY A 96 -8.62 -0.67 22.11
N ALA A 97 -7.84 0.31 21.69
CA ALA A 97 -8.15 1.74 21.85
C ALA A 97 -9.43 2.19 21.11
N ALA A 98 -9.90 1.40 20.14
CA ALA A 98 -11.13 1.65 19.39
C ALA A 98 -12.40 1.02 20.04
N LEU A 99 -12.26 0.34 21.18
CA LEU A 99 -13.37 -0.35 21.85
C LEU A 99 -14.40 0.65 22.40
N GLY A 100 -15.68 0.41 22.13
CA GLY A 100 -16.78 1.27 22.57
C GLY A 100 -17.12 2.42 21.60
N HIS A 101 -16.29 2.63 20.58
CA HIS A 101 -16.60 3.51 19.46
C HIS A 101 -17.50 2.81 18.42
N THR A 102 -18.02 3.59 17.49
CA THR A 102 -18.79 3.08 16.35
C THR A 102 -17.85 2.64 15.23
N ALA A 103 -18.32 1.72 14.37
CA ALA A 103 -17.52 1.12 13.30
C ALA A 103 -17.02 2.12 12.26
N ASP A 104 -17.64 3.29 12.18
CA ASP A 104 -17.29 4.33 11.24
C ASP A 104 -16.13 5.20 11.71
N VAL A 105 -15.58 5.04 12.92
CA VAL A 105 -14.46 5.85 13.42
C VAL A 105 -13.30 4.96 13.89
N HIS A 106 -12.09 5.54 13.96
CA HIS A 106 -10.88 4.86 14.43
C HIS A 106 -10.52 3.61 13.62
N ASN A 107 -10.86 3.58 12.34
CA ASN A 107 -10.45 2.47 11.48
C ASN A 107 -8.96 2.55 11.14
N ASP A 108 -8.47 3.79 10.99
CA ASP A 108 -7.24 4.14 10.27
C ASP A 108 -7.21 3.46 8.88
N PRO A 109 -7.58 4.18 7.81
CA PRO A 109 -7.63 3.55 6.50
C PRO A 109 -6.27 2.98 6.14
N HIS A 110 -6.27 1.76 5.61
CA HIS A 110 -5.05 1.08 5.20
C HIS A 110 -5.16 0.64 3.74
N HIS A 111 -5.35 -0.63 3.41
CA HIS A 111 -5.55 -1.04 2.01
C HIS A 111 -7.01 -1.32 1.65
N ASP A 112 -7.24 -1.37 0.33
CA ASP A 112 -8.46 -1.81 -0.31
C ASP A 112 -8.13 -2.84 -1.42
N THR A 113 -9.15 -3.33 -2.13
CA THR A 113 -8.92 -4.19 -3.30
C THR A 113 -8.38 -3.35 -4.47
N ALA A 114 -7.11 -2.96 -4.40
CA ALA A 114 -6.49 -1.98 -5.29
C ALA A 114 -6.24 -2.49 -6.73
N TYR A 115 -6.11 -3.81 -6.91
CA TYR A 115 -5.78 -4.43 -8.21
C TYR A 115 -6.98 -4.96 -8.99
N THR A 116 -8.09 -5.27 -8.30
CA THR A 116 -9.26 -5.94 -8.87
C THR A 116 -10.51 -5.53 -8.10
N SER A 117 -11.65 -5.59 -8.77
CA SER A 117 -12.96 -5.37 -8.15
C SER A 117 -13.74 -6.69 -8.16
N TYR A 118 -14.53 -6.96 -7.12
CA TYR A 118 -15.38 -8.13 -7.14
C TYR A 118 -16.68 -7.83 -7.90
N ILE A 119 -16.98 -8.59 -8.95
CA ILE A 119 -18.26 -8.54 -9.65
C ILE A 119 -19.07 -9.76 -9.24
N ASP A 120 -20.23 -9.56 -8.61
CA ASP A 120 -21.14 -10.64 -8.27
C ASP A 120 -21.70 -11.25 -9.56
N PRO A 121 -21.40 -12.53 -9.87
CA PRO A 121 -21.86 -13.17 -11.10
C PRO A 121 -23.38 -13.32 -11.17
N THR A 122 -24.09 -13.19 -10.04
CA THR A 122 -25.55 -13.32 -9.96
C THR A 122 -26.26 -12.01 -10.31
N THR A 123 -25.78 -10.90 -9.76
CA THR A 123 -26.46 -9.60 -9.87
C THR A 123 -25.78 -8.63 -10.83
N GLY A 124 -24.53 -8.90 -11.23
CA GLY A 124 -23.69 -7.99 -12.01
C GLY A 124 -23.22 -6.76 -11.21
N ARG A 125 -23.49 -6.70 -9.91
CA ARG A 125 -23.02 -5.61 -9.06
C ARG A 125 -21.53 -5.72 -8.81
N LYS A 126 -20.86 -4.56 -8.80
CA LYS A 126 -19.42 -4.44 -8.60
C LYS A 126 -19.13 -3.88 -7.21
N TYR A 127 -18.16 -4.46 -6.52
CA TYR A 127 -17.83 -4.11 -5.14
C TYR A 127 -16.34 -3.85 -4.93
N LEU A 128 -16.07 -2.83 -4.11
CA LEU A 128 -14.76 -2.51 -3.53
C LEU A 128 -14.78 -2.91 -2.05
N PHE A 129 -13.72 -3.56 -1.58
CA PHE A 129 -13.53 -3.88 -0.16
C PHE A 129 -12.39 -3.05 0.42
N ALA A 130 -12.60 -2.48 1.60
CA ALA A 130 -11.60 -1.65 2.29
C ALA A 130 -11.46 -2.06 3.76
N GLY A 131 -10.22 -2.13 4.23
CA GLY A 131 -9.87 -2.56 5.59
C GLY A 131 -9.64 -1.38 6.54
N GLY A 132 -10.20 -1.46 7.74
CA GLY A 132 -9.75 -0.63 8.86
C GLY A 132 -8.69 -1.36 9.66
N VAL A 133 -7.42 -0.98 9.52
CA VAL A 133 -6.31 -1.72 10.14
C VAL A 133 -6.50 -1.81 11.64
N ILE A 134 -6.87 -0.72 12.32
CA ILE A 134 -7.01 -0.77 13.78
C ILE A 134 -8.30 -1.45 14.22
N SER A 135 -9.41 -1.16 13.53
CA SER A 135 -10.70 -1.71 13.89
C SER A 135 -10.84 -3.19 13.57
N GLY A 136 -10.05 -3.72 12.63
CA GLY A 136 -10.21 -5.06 12.06
C GLY A 136 -11.50 -5.20 11.23
N ASN A 137 -12.19 -4.10 10.92
CA ASN A 137 -13.39 -4.14 10.10
C ASN A 137 -13.03 -4.26 8.62
N VAL A 138 -13.93 -4.86 7.84
CA VAL A 138 -13.91 -4.84 6.37
C VAL A 138 -15.23 -4.28 5.87
N PHE A 139 -15.15 -3.21 5.09
CA PHE A 139 -16.27 -2.50 4.50
C PHE A 139 -16.44 -2.89 3.04
N ARG A 140 -17.69 -3.06 2.59
CA ARG A 140 -18.06 -3.34 1.19
C ARG A 140 -18.80 -2.15 0.62
N PHE A 141 -18.24 -1.53 -0.41
CA PHE A 141 -18.88 -0.46 -1.18
C PHE A 141 -19.42 -1.02 -2.50
N ASP A 142 -20.69 -0.77 -2.81
CA ASP A 142 -21.23 -1.00 -4.16
C ASP A 142 -20.76 0.13 -5.08
N ILE A 143 -19.87 -0.21 -6.01
CA ILE A 143 -19.24 0.70 -6.97
C ILE A 143 -19.77 0.46 -8.40
N THR A 144 -20.96 -0.13 -8.54
CA THR A 144 -21.61 -0.35 -9.84
C THR A 144 -21.85 0.96 -10.60
N ASP A 145 -22.28 2.00 -9.87
CA ASP A 145 -22.22 3.40 -10.32
C ASP A 145 -21.24 4.16 -9.42
N VAL A 146 -20.03 4.41 -9.93
CA VAL A 146 -18.91 5.02 -9.19
C VAL A 146 -19.21 6.46 -8.75
N ARG A 147 -20.23 7.09 -9.33
CA ARG A 147 -20.70 8.43 -8.93
C ARG A 147 -21.85 8.38 -7.93
N ALA A 148 -22.49 7.24 -7.72
CA ALA A 148 -23.66 7.09 -6.83
C ALA A 148 -23.39 6.16 -5.63
N ILE A 149 -22.12 5.98 -5.25
CA ILE A 149 -21.71 5.12 -4.15
C ILE A 149 -22.40 5.58 -2.85
N LYS A 150 -23.05 4.63 -2.18
CA LYS A 150 -23.78 4.82 -0.92
C LYS A 150 -22.92 4.43 0.27
N THR A 151 -23.48 4.59 1.47
CA THR A 151 -22.89 4.06 2.69
C THR A 151 -22.50 2.59 2.51
N ALA A 152 -21.28 2.23 2.90
CA ALA A 152 -20.82 0.84 2.86
C ALA A 152 -21.68 -0.08 3.71
N GLU A 153 -21.65 -1.35 3.34
CA GLU A 153 -22.09 -2.46 4.19
C GLU A 153 -20.89 -3.04 4.94
N MET A 154 -21.13 -3.70 6.07
CA MET A 154 -20.07 -4.37 6.82
C MET A 154 -19.95 -5.83 6.37
N ALA A 155 -18.83 -6.17 5.74
CA ALA A 155 -18.51 -7.53 5.33
C ALA A 155 -17.94 -8.33 6.51
N ILE A 156 -17.03 -7.71 7.28
CA ILE A 156 -16.45 -8.28 8.50
C ILE A 156 -16.48 -7.23 9.60
N CYS A 157 -16.97 -7.63 10.76
CA CYS A 157 -16.89 -6.85 11.99
C CYS A 157 -15.68 -7.33 12.79
N GLY A 158 -14.86 -6.41 13.28
CA GLY A 158 -13.63 -6.73 14.01
C GLY A 158 -13.87 -7.56 15.28
N THR A 159 -15.05 -7.49 15.88
CA THR A 159 -15.45 -8.36 17.00
C THR A 159 -15.79 -9.80 16.61
N GLU A 160 -16.04 -10.10 15.33
CA GLU A 160 -16.27 -11.47 14.84
C GLU A 160 -14.98 -12.27 14.67
N LEU A 161 -13.84 -11.60 14.55
CA LEU A 161 -12.53 -12.23 14.47
C LEU A 161 -12.19 -12.87 15.82
N THR A 162 -11.81 -14.14 15.80
CA THR A 162 -11.46 -14.89 17.01
C THR A 162 -9.97 -15.05 17.19
N LEU A 163 -9.23 -15.04 16.08
CA LEU A 163 -7.79 -15.22 16.05
C LEU A 163 -7.04 -13.97 15.61
N SER A 164 -7.67 -13.06 14.86
CA SER A 164 -6.96 -12.07 14.04
C SER A 164 -7.17 -10.61 14.47
N ALA A 165 -6.21 -9.75 14.12
CA ALA A 165 -6.25 -8.29 14.22
C ALA A 165 -5.34 -7.65 13.16
N LEU A 166 -5.58 -6.37 12.85
CA LEU A 166 -4.88 -5.58 11.84
C LEU A 166 -5.05 -6.08 10.41
N THR A 167 -6.18 -5.72 9.80
CA THR A 167 -6.38 -5.89 8.36
C THR A 167 -5.29 -5.13 7.60
N ASP A 168 -4.78 -5.75 6.55
CA ASP A 168 -3.87 -5.11 5.62
C ASP A 168 -4.41 -5.25 4.19
N ASP A 169 -3.93 -6.22 3.42
CA ASP A 169 -4.13 -6.33 1.98
C ASP A 169 -5.35 -7.20 1.59
N PHE A 170 -5.80 -7.14 0.33
CA PHE A 170 -6.97 -7.87 -0.18
C PHE A 170 -6.74 -8.54 -1.55
N MET A 171 -7.27 -9.76 -1.72
CA MET A 171 -7.28 -10.46 -3.01
C MET A 171 -8.61 -11.19 -3.28
N VAL A 172 -9.08 -11.16 -4.53
CA VAL A 172 -10.17 -12.03 -5.00
C VAL A 172 -9.57 -13.38 -5.39
N LEU A 173 -9.96 -14.45 -4.71
CA LEU A 173 -9.48 -15.80 -4.97
C LEU A 173 -10.19 -16.42 -6.19
N PRO A 174 -9.56 -17.36 -6.91
CA PRO A 174 -10.18 -18.02 -8.08
C PRO A 174 -11.43 -18.84 -7.74
N ASN A 175 -11.61 -19.23 -6.48
CA ASN A 175 -12.80 -19.91 -6.00
C ASN A 175 -14.00 -18.95 -5.79
N GLY A 176 -13.84 -17.66 -6.13
CA GLY A 176 -14.85 -16.61 -5.96
C GLY A 176 -14.96 -16.06 -4.54
N ARG A 177 -14.05 -16.44 -3.64
CA ARG A 177 -13.97 -15.92 -2.27
C ARG A 177 -12.96 -14.77 -2.18
N MET A 178 -12.94 -14.07 -1.05
CA MET A 178 -11.95 -13.04 -0.75
C MET A 178 -10.92 -13.60 0.24
N ALA A 179 -9.66 -13.23 0.04
CA ALA A 179 -8.61 -13.32 1.07
C ALA A 179 -8.27 -11.91 1.58
N VAL A 180 -8.04 -11.80 2.88
CA VAL A 180 -7.52 -10.61 3.55
C VAL A 180 -6.39 -11.02 4.49
N THR A 181 -5.29 -10.27 4.50
CA THR A 181 -4.22 -10.48 5.49
C THR A 181 -4.57 -9.77 6.78
N TYR A 182 -4.32 -10.45 7.90
CA TYR A 182 -4.35 -9.87 9.23
C TYR A 182 -2.97 -10.02 9.86
N MET A 183 -2.32 -8.90 10.14
CA MET A 183 -0.91 -8.88 10.54
C MET A 183 -0.66 -9.54 11.90
N GLY A 184 -1.64 -9.55 12.80
CA GLY A 184 -1.44 -10.14 14.12
C GLY A 184 -2.63 -10.91 14.66
N GLY A 185 -2.40 -11.47 15.82
CA GLY A 185 -3.37 -12.18 16.62
C GLY A 185 -4.35 -11.20 17.27
N LYS A 186 -5.46 -11.73 17.78
CA LYS A 186 -6.56 -10.98 18.40
C LYS A 186 -6.12 -9.97 19.48
N SER A 187 -5.01 -10.24 20.17
CA SER A 187 -4.43 -9.37 21.21
C SER A 187 -3.38 -8.39 20.70
N TYR A 188 -3.27 -8.19 19.38
CA TYR A 188 -2.22 -7.42 18.71
C TYR A 188 -0.80 -8.04 18.81
N GLY A 189 -0.64 -9.19 19.46
CA GLY A 189 0.59 -9.99 19.44
C GLY A 189 0.67 -10.90 18.20
N GLY A 190 1.79 -11.60 18.00
CA GLY A 190 1.88 -12.63 16.97
C GLY A 190 1.17 -13.94 17.36
N PRO A 191 0.85 -14.81 16.39
CA PRO A 191 1.00 -14.65 14.93
C PRO A 191 -0.26 -14.07 14.26
N GLY A 192 -0.12 -13.61 13.01
CA GLY A 192 -1.22 -13.20 12.13
C GLY A 192 -1.84 -14.34 11.31
N THR A 193 -2.80 -13.99 10.45
CA THR A 193 -3.58 -14.94 9.64
C THR A 193 -3.81 -14.47 8.21
N VAL A 194 -4.15 -15.41 7.33
CA VAL A 194 -4.85 -15.12 6.07
C VAL A 194 -6.30 -15.54 6.25
N THR A 195 -7.21 -14.58 6.25
CA THR A 195 -8.63 -14.84 6.48
C THR A 195 -9.39 -14.93 5.16
N GLU A 196 -10.14 -16.00 5.00
CA GLU A 196 -10.98 -16.24 3.83
C GLU A 196 -12.46 -16.02 4.15
N PHE A 197 -13.17 -15.28 3.29
CA PHE A 197 -14.60 -15.00 3.45
C PHE A 197 -15.33 -14.92 2.11
N HIS A 198 -16.66 -15.11 2.13
CA HIS A 198 -17.47 -14.93 0.93
C HIS A 198 -17.72 -13.42 0.68
N PRO A 199 -17.51 -12.89 -0.54
CA PRO A 199 -17.67 -11.47 -0.83
C PRO A 199 -19.05 -10.90 -0.49
N MET A 200 -20.10 -11.71 -0.65
CA MET A 200 -21.50 -11.39 -0.30
C MET A 200 -21.90 -11.65 1.17
N ARG A 201 -20.94 -11.91 2.06
CA ARG A 201 -21.18 -12.02 3.51
C ARG A 201 -21.82 -10.75 4.06
N THR A 202 -22.65 -10.86 5.11
CA THR A 202 -23.13 -9.71 5.88
C THR A 202 -22.82 -9.94 7.35
N SER A 203 -22.06 -9.05 7.95
CA SER A 203 -21.68 -9.16 9.36
C SER A 203 -22.86 -8.89 10.31
N VAL A 204 -22.88 -9.55 11.49
CA VAL A 204 -23.96 -9.41 12.47
C VAL A 204 -23.65 -8.43 13.61
N CYS A 205 -22.37 -8.14 13.87
CA CYS A 205 -21.82 -7.08 14.76
C CYS A 205 -22.34 -6.95 16.20
N THR A 206 -23.39 -7.66 16.61
CA THR A 206 -24.24 -7.33 17.78
C THR A 206 -24.05 -8.30 18.92
N GLY A 207 -22.82 -8.74 19.20
CA GLY A 207 -22.56 -9.78 20.22
C GLY A 207 -23.38 -11.07 20.00
N GLY A 208 -23.92 -11.25 18.79
CA GLY A 208 -24.71 -12.40 18.38
C GLY A 208 -23.78 -13.59 18.18
N MET A 209 -24.23 -14.76 18.63
CA MET A 209 -23.45 -16.00 18.65
C MET A 209 -22.63 -16.13 17.36
N PRO A 210 -21.28 -16.22 17.45
CA PRO A 210 -20.46 -16.45 16.27
C PRO A 210 -20.94 -17.70 15.55
N TYR A 211 -20.57 -17.82 14.28
CA TYR A 211 -20.68 -19.08 13.54
C TYR A 211 -20.38 -20.28 14.47
N ASN A 212 -21.41 -21.09 14.71
CA ASN A 212 -21.27 -22.26 15.55
C ASN A 212 -20.92 -23.46 14.67
N ALA A 213 -19.63 -23.79 14.58
CA ALA A 213 -19.12 -24.93 13.82
C ALA A 213 -19.70 -26.30 14.26
N LEU A 214 -20.46 -26.35 15.37
CA LEU A 214 -21.16 -27.54 15.85
C LEU A 214 -22.55 -27.71 15.22
N LEU A 215 -23.07 -26.72 14.49
CA LEU A 215 -24.32 -26.86 13.75
C LEU A 215 -24.03 -27.37 12.32
N PRO A 216 -24.87 -28.25 11.75
CA PRO A 216 -24.70 -28.69 10.37
C PRO A 216 -24.76 -27.53 9.37
N GLU A 217 -23.91 -27.55 8.34
CA GLU A 217 -23.95 -26.61 7.21
C GLU A 217 -25.34 -26.52 6.55
N SER A 218 -26.16 -27.56 6.64
CA SER A 218 -27.55 -27.52 6.15
C SER A 218 -28.47 -26.55 6.91
N VAL A 219 -28.03 -26.02 8.05
CA VAL A 219 -28.77 -25.08 8.91
C VAL A 219 -28.11 -23.69 8.91
N GLN A 220 -26.97 -23.52 8.24
CA GLN A 220 -26.18 -22.29 8.25
C GLN A 220 -25.82 -21.85 6.82
N ASP A 221 -25.90 -20.55 6.55
CA ASP A 221 -25.56 -20.03 5.24
C ASP A 221 -24.03 -20.07 5.04
N PRO A 222 -23.49 -20.84 4.07
CA PRO A 222 -22.05 -20.96 3.84
C PRO A 222 -21.39 -19.64 3.40
N LYS A 223 -22.18 -18.63 3.01
CA LYS A 223 -21.69 -17.27 2.77
C LYS A 223 -21.35 -16.52 4.06
N GLN A 224 -21.84 -16.98 5.21
CA GLN A 224 -21.64 -16.35 6.51
C GLN A 224 -20.50 -16.98 7.31
N TYR A 225 -19.55 -17.65 6.67
CA TYR A 225 -18.36 -18.19 7.35
C TYR A 225 -17.10 -17.38 7.06
N LEU A 226 -16.27 -17.27 8.09
CA LEU A 226 -14.89 -16.78 8.05
C LEU A 226 -13.97 -17.96 8.36
N SER A 227 -12.88 -18.11 7.63
CA SER A 227 -11.80 -19.04 7.97
C SER A 227 -10.55 -18.23 8.26
N GLU A 228 -10.17 -18.14 9.54
CA GLU A 228 -8.94 -17.49 9.98
C GLU A 228 -7.79 -18.51 9.92
N ASN A 229 -7.01 -18.51 8.84
CA ASN A 229 -5.97 -19.52 8.62
C ASN A 229 -4.63 -19.02 9.15
N SER A 230 -4.08 -19.70 10.16
CA SER A 230 -2.81 -19.34 10.78
C SER A 230 -1.66 -19.39 9.77
N ALA A 231 -0.84 -18.34 9.77
CA ALA A 231 0.37 -18.29 8.95
C ALA A 231 1.58 -18.99 9.58
N VAL A 232 1.46 -19.47 10.83
CA VAL A 232 2.55 -20.17 11.53
C VAL A 232 2.84 -21.52 10.93
N VAL A 233 4.13 -21.82 10.83
CA VAL A 233 4.63 -23.18 10.60
C VAL A 233 5.67 -23.50 11.66
N LEU A 234 5.37 -24.50 12.47
CA LEU A 234 6.25 -24.99 13.54
C LEU A 234 7.39 -25.83 12.95
N ASN A 235 8.60 -25.67 13.49
CA ASN A 235 9.78 -26.45 13.06
C ASN A 235 9.99 -26.34 11.56
N SER A 236 9.85 -25.13 11.01
CA SER A 236 9.93 -24.88 9.57
C SER A 236 11.29 -25.30 8.97
N GLY A 237 12.32 -25.40 9.82
CA GLY A 237 13.70 -25.58 9.40
C GLY A 237 14.35 -24.30 8.87
N ILE A 238 13.55 -23.26 8.63
CA ILE A 238 14.00 -21.92 8.27
C ILE A 238 14.39 -21.18 9.53
N GLN A 239 15.60 -20.63 9.54
CA GLN A 239 16.15 -19.97 10.72
C GLN A 239 16.35 -18.49 10.43
N ARG A 240 15.99 -17.65 11.40
CA ARG A 240 16.38 -16.25 11.43
C ARG A 240 17.89 -16.13 11.37
N TYR A 241 18.37 -15.23 10.54
CA TYR A 241 19.78 -14.91 10.42
C TYR A 241 20.31 -14.30 11.74
N LYS A 242 19.48 -13.51 12.44
CA LYS A 242 19.67 -13.06 13.82
C LYS A 242 18.45 -13.49 14.65
N PRO A 243 18.64 -14.12 15.83
CA PRO A 243 17.53 -14.44 16.72
C PRO A 243 16.68 -13.19 17.01
N ASN A 244 15.37 -13.38 17.14
CA ASN A 244 14.47 -12.29 17.51
C ASN A 244 14.94 -11.66 18.82
N LYS A 245 15.13 -10.33 18.81
CA LYS A 245 15.74 -9.60 19.92
C LYS A 245 14.93 -9.68 21.22
N VAL A 246 13.62 -9.87 21.11
CA VAL A 246 12.70 -9.88 22.26
C VAL A 246 12.46 -11.29 22.77
N THR A 247 12.17 -12.23 21.88
CA THR A 247 11.78 -13.60 22.25
C THR A 247 12.96 -14.57 22.29
N GLY A 248 14.08 -14.21 21.67
CA GLY A 248 15.20 -15.13 21.41
C GLY A 248 14.89 -16.20 20.36
N ASN A 249 13.72 -16.13 19.70
CA ASN A 249 13.29 -17.11 18.72
C ASN A 249 14.20 -17.13 17.50
N THR A 250 14.57 -18.32 17.06
CA THR A 250 15.35 -18.54 15.83
C THR A 250 14.52 -19.16 14.71
N ASP A 251 13.35 -19.73 14.98
CA ASP A 251 12.48 -20.31 13.94
C ASP A 251 11.68 -19.19 13.26
N ALA A 252 12.08 -18.85 12.02
CA ALA A 252 11.41 -17.82 11.23
C ALA A 252 9.96 -18.19 10.86
N GLY A 253 9.62 -19.49 10.93
CA GLY A 253 8.26 -19.97 10.70
C GLY A 253 7.23 -19.50 11.74
N LEU A 254 7.69 -19.09 12.93
CA LEU A 254 6.84 -18.63 14.04
C LEU A 254 6.49 -17.14 13.99
N GLU A 255 7.29 -16.32 13.30
CA GLU A 255 7.12 -14.86 13.21
C GLU A 255 6.34 -14.49 11.96
N ALA A 256 5.13 -15.03 11.90
CA ALA A 256 4.20 -14.84 10.81
C ALA A 256 3.35 -13.59 11.05
N TYR A 257 3.58 -12.55 10.25
CA TYR A 257 2.88 -11.27 10.31
C TYR A 257 2.41 -10.87 8.90
N PRO A 258 1.47 -11.64 8.29
CA PRO A 258 1.09 -11.45 6.90
C PRO A 258 0.68 -10.00 6.62
N HIS A 259 1.26 -9.42 5.58
CA HIS A 259 1.04 -8.04 5.17
C HIS A 259 0.71 -8.00 3.67
N GLY A 260 1.62 -7.54 2.81
CA GLY A 260 1.41 -7.51 1.36
C GLY A 260 1.22 -8.92 0.78
N MET A 261 0.29 -9.06 -0.16
CA MET A 261 -0.02 -10.32 -0.82
C MET A 261 -0.30 -10.18 -2.32
N GLN A 262 -0.09 -11.26 -3.07
CA GLN A 262 -0.54 -11.32 -4.47
C GLN A 262 -0.77 -12.77 -4.93
N LEU A 263 -1.68 -12.95 -5.89
CA LEU A 263 -1.88 -14.21 -6.59
C LEU A 263 -0.89 -14.38 -7.75
N THR A 264 -0.47 -15.62 -7.99
CA THR A 264 0.28 -15.95 -9.21
C THR A 264 -0.58 -15.66 -10.45
N ALA A 265 0.05 -15.38 -11.59
CA ALA A 265 -0.67 -15.08 -12.84
C ALA A 265 -1.65 -16.18 -13.30
N ASN A 266 -1.53 -17.40 -12.77
CA ASN A 266 -2.47 -18.50 -13.02
C ASN A 266 -3.53 -18.68 -11.91
N GLY A 267 -3.53 -17.83 -10.89
CA GLY A 267 -4.40 -17.87 -9.72
C GLY A 267 -4.18 -19.04 -8.77
N GLN A 268 -3.26 -19.98 -9.04
CA GLN A 268 -3.17 -21.22 -8.27
C GLN A 268 -2.59 -21.04 -6.86
N TYR A 269 -1.75 -20.03 -6.68
CA TYR A 269 -1.04 -19.78 -5.43
C TYR A 269 -1.25 -18.35 -4.97
N LEU A 270 -1.43 -18.20 -3.67
CA LEU A 270 -1.39 -16.92 -2.98
C LEU A 270 -0.04 -16.81 -2.29
N VAL A 271 0.61 -15.66 -2.35
CA VAL A 271 1.89 -15.41 -1.70
C VAL A 271 1.75 -14.22 -0.77
N THR A 272 2.31 -14.31 0.43
CA THR A 272 2.26 -13.26 1.46
C THR A 272 3.65 -12.95 1.98
N SER A 273 3.95 -11.67 2.18
CA SER A 273 5.13 -11.17 2.92
C SER A 273 4.81 -10.96 4.40
N ASP A 274 5.82 -11.02 5.28
CA ASP A 274 5.67 -10.78 6.71
C ASP A 274 6.30 -9.46 7.15
N TYR A 275 5.49 -8.51 7.63
CA TYR A 275 5.96 -7.18 8.02
C TYR A 275 6.34 -7.08 9.50
N ALA A 276 5.39 -6.86 10.41
CA ALA A 276 5.71 -6.66 11.82
C ALA A 276 4.56 -7.02 12.75
N MET A 277 4.91 -7.30 14.00
CA MET A 277 3.93 -7.50 15.06
C MET A 277 3.15 -6.20 15.32
N PRO A 278 1.81 -6.21 15.30
CA PRO A 278 1.00 -5.01 15.52
C PRO A 278 1.31 -4.23 16.80
N ALA A 279 1.46 -4.94 17.92
CA ALA A 279 1.80 -4.32 19.19
C ALA A 279 3.15 -3.59 19.15
N SER A 280 4.09 -4.03 18.30
CA SER A 280 5.37 -3.34 18.12
C SER A 280 5.28 -2.12 17.21
N ILE A 281 4.21 -1.96 16.42
CA ILE A 281 3.95 -0.78 15.61
C ILE A 281 3.19 0.26 16.44
N GLY A 282 2.03 -0.13 16.98
CA GLY A 282 1.11 0.79 17.66
C GLY A 282 1.43 1.02 19.13
N GLY A 283 1.96 0.02 19.83
CA GLY A 283 2.11 0.00 21.29
C GLY A 283 3.29 0.80 21.81
N GLY A 284 3.50 2.01 21.26
CA GLY A 284 4.47 3.02 21.65
C GLY A 284 5.30 2.55 22.83
N ASP A 285 6.51 2.07 22.52
CA ASP A 285 7.46 1.58 23.50
C ASP A 285 7.38 2.48 24.76
N PRO A 286 7.28 1.95 26.00
CA PRO A 286 7.36 2.78 27.21
C PRO A 286 8.60 3.69 27.22
N ILE A 287 9.57 3.35 26.36
CA ILE A 287 10.58 4.22 25.81
C ILE A 287 10.03 4.92 24.55
N ALA A 288 9.30 6.02 24.75
CA ALA A 288 8.97 6.92 23.66
C ALA A 288 10.28 7.35 22.97
N ASN A 289 10.38 7.29 21.62
CA ASN A 289 11.06 8.27 20.74
C ASN A 289 11.66 7.77 19.41
N LEU A 290 11.55 6.50 18.98
CA LEU A 290 12.36 6.06 17.81
C LEU A 290 12.07 6.71 16.45
N PHE A 291 10.88 7.28 16.25
CA PHE A 291 10.55 8.08 15.06
C PHE A 291 10.27 9.57 15.42
N ASN A 292 10.68 10.03 16.61
CA ASN A 292 10.45 11.40 17.09
C ASN A 292 11.74 12.05 17.61
N SER A 293 11.95 13.29 17.17
CA SER A 293 12.94 14.30 17.61
C SER A 293 13.24 14.43 19.12
N THR A 294 12.44 13.86 20.03
CA THR A 294 12.75 13.84 21.47
C THR A 294 13.96 12.95 21.83
N PHE A 295 14.52 12.19 20.88
CA PHE A 295 15.82 11.50 21.01
C PHE A 295 17.03 12.44 21.18
N LEU A 296 16.90 13.73 20.86
CA LEU A 296 17.98 14.71 21.00
C LEU A 296 18.43 14.95 22.46
N ASN A 297 17.61 14.59 23.46
CA ASN A 297 17.86 14.97 24.86
C ASN A 297 18.29 13.82 25.80
N SER A 298 18.19 12.55 25.40
CA SER A 298 18.72 11.39 26.15
C SER A 298 18.75 10.13 25.26
N PRO A 299 19.86 9.85 24.56
CA PRO A 299 19.98 8.62 23.79
C PRO A 299 19.94 7.43 24.75
N LEU A 300 19.04 6.50 24.50
CA LEU A 300 19.15 5.19 25.10
C LEU A 300 20.23 4.38 24.42
N PRO A 301 20.79 3.37 25.09
CA PRO A 301 21.67 2.43 24.43
C PRO A 301 20.88 1.68 23.34
N GLY A 302 21.50 1.45 22.18
CA GLY A 302 20.83 0.93 20.97
C GLY A 302 20.16 -0.45 21.14
N ASP A 303 20.50 -1.18 22.19
CA ASP A 303 19.85 -2.44 22.56
C ASP A 303 18.43 -2.26 23.11
N ALA A 304 18.16 -1.14 23.80
CA ALA A 304 16.84 -0.81 24.34
C ALA A 304 15.88 -0.27 23.26
N THR A 305 16.41 0.31 22.17
CA THR A 305 15.61 0.83 21.04
C THR A 305 15.14 -0.23 20.04
N SER A 306 15.55 -1.48 20.25
CA SER A 306 15.42 -2.56 19.28
C SER A 306 14.30 -3.57 19.64
N ILE A 307 13.36 -3.21 20.51
CA ILE A 307 12.35 -4.17 21.01
C ILE A 307 11.22 -4.51 20.01
N ARG A 308 11.30 -4.04 18.76
CA ARG A 308 10.26 -4.31 17.76
C ARG A 308 10.47 -5.69 17.12
N MET A 309 9.38 -6.36 16.79
CA MET A 309 9.39 -7.70 16.16
C MET A 309 8.96 -7.58 14.71
N PHE A 310 9.91 -7.81 13.79
CA PHE A 310 9.69 -7.72 12.35
C PHE A 310 9.86 -9.08 11.68
N GLY A 311 8.97 -9.35 10.73
CA GLY A 311 9.02 -10.52 9.86
C GLY A 311 10.10 -10.37 8.80
N THR A 312 10.66 -11.50 8.38
CA THR A 312 11.75 -11.58 7.39
C THR A 312 11.43 -12.59 6.29
N THR A 313 10.20 -13.09 6.27
CA THR A 313 9.79 -14.25 5.51
C THR A 313 8.74 -13.93 4.46
N VAL A 314 8.71 -14.77 3.44
CA VAL A 314 7.66 -14.84 2.42
C VAL A 314 7.10 -16.26 2.41
N ARG A 315 5.77 -16.37 2.30
CA ARG A 315 5.02 -17.62 2.42
C ARG A 315 4.17 -17.87 1.19
N VAL A 316 4.17 -19.10 0.68
CA VAL A 316 3.33 -19.51 -0.45
C VAL A 316 2.22 -20.42 0.05
N TRP A 317 1.02 -20.20 -0.45
CA TRP A 317 -0.20 -20.91 -0.09
C TRP A 317 -0.84 -21.47 -1.35
N LYS A 318 -1.60 -22.56 -1.21
CA LYS A 318 -2.53 -22.96 -2.27
C LYS A 318 -3.75 -22.07 -2.21
N ALA A 319 -4.03 -21.30 -3.26
CA ALA A 319 -5.12 -20.32 -3.24
C ALA A 319 -6.51 -20.97 -3.05
N HIS A 320 -6.67 -22.24 -3.42
CA HIS A 320 -7.92 -22.99 -3.24
C HIS A 320 -8.04 -23.72 -1.89
N ASP A 321 -7.00 -23.72 -1.06
CA ASP A 321 -6.96 -24.45 0.22
C ASP A 321 -6.04 -23.74 1.22
N LEU A 322 -6.44 -22.53 1.63
CA LEU A 322 -5.69 -21.74 2.61
C LEU A 322 -5.64 -22.41 3.99
N LYS A 323 -6.62 -23.26 4.31
CA LYS A 323 -6.71 -24.01 5.57
C LYS A 323 -5.56 -24.99 5.76
N ALA A 324 -4.97 -25.48 4.67
CA ALA A 324 -3.79 -26.34 4.74
C ALA A 324 -2.54 -25.62 5.30
N GLY A 325 -2.56 -24.30 5.39
CA GLY A 325 -1.39 -23.51 5.77
C GLY A 325 -0.45 -23.24 4.58
N PRO A 326 0.66 -22.53 4.83
CA PRO A 326 1.69 -22.32 3.82
C PRO A 326 2.31 -23.65 3.36
N ILE A 327 2.52 -23.80 2.06
CA ILE A 327 3.24 -24.93 1.46
C ILE A 327 4.75 -24.69 1.36
N THR A 328 5.18 -23.43 1.36
CA THR A 328 6.59 -23.05 1.46
C THR A 328 6.74 -21.79 2.30
N ILE A 329 7.88 -21.69 2.98
CA ILE A 329 8.37 -20.51 3.67
C ILE A 329 9.83 -20.31 3.24
N SER A 330 10.16 -19.06 2.95
CA SER A 330 11.53 -18.65 2.64
C SER A 330 11.84 -17.35 3.37
N GLN A 331 13.10 -17.16 3.72
CA GLN A 331 13.61 -15.95 4.34
C GLN A 331 14.41 -15.13 3.33
N VAL A 332 14.25 -13.81 3.34
CA VAL A 332 15.13 -12.93 2.56
C VAL A 332 16.54 -12.87 3.20
N PRO A 333 17.61 -12.67 2.42
CA PRO A 333 18.96 -12.67 2.97
C PRO A 333 19.23 -11.45 3.86
N ASP A 334 20.03 -11.66 4.90
CA ASP A 334 20.70 -10.55 5.59
C ASP A 334 21.73 -9.91 4.67
N GLY A 335 21.84 -8.59 4.75
CA GLY A 335 22.83 -7.86 3.97
C GLY A 335 24.12 -7.62 4.77
N PRO A 336 25.06 -6.86 4.19
CA PRO A 336 26.29 -6.56 4.87
C PRO A 336 26.17 -5.43 5.89
N ARG A 337 25.00 -4.77 6.03
CA ARG A 337 24.79 -3.75 7.06
C ARG A 337 24.64 -4.37 8.44
N VAL A 338 25.12 -3.61 9.42
CA VAL A 338 24.91 -3.89 10.83
C VAL A 338 24.54 -2.57 11.47
N GLU A 339 23.25 -2.39 11.66
CA GLU A 339 22.67 -1.16 12.18
C GLU A 339 22.55 -1.18 13.71
N ASP A 340 22.65 -0.01 14.34
CA ASP A 340 22.43 0.13 15.77
C ASP A 340 20.95 -0.11 16.13
N ILE A 341 20.07 0.25 15.21
CA ILE A 341 18.63 0.01 15.29
C ILE A 341 18.31 -1.23 14.46
N TYR A 342 17.93 -2.32 15.11
CA TYR A 342 17.75 -3.63 14.47
C TYR A 342 16.82 -3.64 13.26
N PHE A 343 15.71 -2.90 13.31
CA PHE A 343 14.75 -2.89 12.20
C PHE A 343 15.22 -2.08 10.98
N HIS A 344 16.40 -1.46 11.06
CA HIS A 344 17.08 -0.83 9.92
C HIS A 344 17.94 -1.84 9.14
N ASP A 345 18.18 -3.04 9.69
CA ASP A 345 18.86 -4.12 8.97
C ASP A 345 18.01 -4.57 7.77
N GLU A 346 18.68 -4.95 6.69
CA GLU A 346 18.10 -5.16 5.36
C GLU A 346 16.86 -6.07 5.31
N PRO A 347 16.82 -7.22 6.00
CA PRO A 347 15.70 -8.15 5.85
C PRO A 347 14.52 -7.85 6.79
N GLU A 348 14.64 -6.89 7.72
CA GLU A 348 13.61 -6.65 8.72
C GLU A 348 12.41 -5.90 8.13
N GLY A 349 11.25 -6.52 8.23
CA GLY A 349 9.96 -5.90 7.96
C GLY A 349 9.60 -5.89 6.49
N GLN A 350 9.24 -7.05 5.96
CA GLN A 350 8.77 -7.21 4.57
C GLN A 350 7.35 -6.65 4.42
N MET A 351 7.25 -5.38 4.02
CA MET A 351 5.99 -4.63 3.94
C MET A 351 5.24 -4.91 2.65
N ALA A 352 5.90 -4.70 1.51
CA ALA A 352 5.28 -4.79 0.22
C ALA A 352 5.65 -6.10 -0.47
N PHE A 353 4.70 -6.68 -1.19
CA PHE A 353 4.90 -7.86 -2.03
C PHE A 353 4.36 -7.58 -3.42
N GLY A 354 5.05 -8.08 -4.45
CA GLY A 354 4.56 -7.96 -5.81
C GLY A 354 5.12 -8.99 -6.75
N MET A 355 4.34 -9.37 -7.76
CA MET A 355 4.70 -10.33 -8.78
C MET A 355 4.38 -9.80 -10.18
N PRO A 356 5.11 -10.28 -11.20
CA PRO A 356 4.73 -10.10 -12.59
C PRO A 356 3.29 -10.60 -12.85
N HIS A 357 2.60 -9.90 -13.75
CA HIS A 357 1.21 -10.16 -14.10
C HIS A 357 1.07 -11.13 -15.28
N MET A 358 2.08 -11.22 -16.16
CA MET A 358 2.07 -12.15 -17.28
C MET A 358 2.56 -13.54 -16.85
N THR A 359 2.23 -14.58 -17.62
CA THR A 359 2.74 -15.94 -17.38
C THR A 359 4.16 -16.16 -17.93
N GLY A 360 4.60 -15.30 -18.85
CA GLY A 360 5.89 -15.39 -19.51
C GLY A 360 5.94 -14.57 -20.80
N HIS A 361 7.09 -14.58 -21.46
CA HIS A 361 7.29 -13.99 -22.78
C HIS A 361 8.21 -14.86 -23.65
N THR A 362 8.30 -14.56 -24.95
CA THR A 362 9.29 -15.16 -25.84
C THR A 362 10.49 -14.22 -25.99
N ASP A 363 11.68 -14.71 -25.67
CA ASP A 363 12.92 -13.94 -25.78
C ASP A 363 13.33 -13.68 -27.25
N SER A 364 14.37 -12.88 -27.45
CA SER A 364 14.88 -12.57 -28.80
C SER A 364 15.42 -13.79 -29.57
N SER A 365 15.68 -14.89 -28.87
CA SER A 365 16.18 -16.15 -29.45
C SER A 365 15.04 -17.12 -29.77
N GLY A 366 13.79 -16.76 -29.48
CA GLY A 366 12.60 -17.59 -29.71
C GLY A 366 12.28 -18.56 -28.57
N ASN A 367 12.94 -18.45 -27.40
CA ASN A 367 12.67 -19.32 -26.25
C ASN A 367 11.59 -18.73 -25.36
N TRP A 368 10.76 -19.59 -24.77
CA TRP A 368 9.79 -19.17 -23.74
C TRP A 368 10.48 -18.94 -22.39
N VAL A 369 10.25 -17.77 -21.80
CA VAL A 369 10.74 -17.35 -20.49
C VAL A 369 9.55 -17.21 -19.54
N PRO A 370 9.40 -18.08 -18.53
CA PRO A 370 8.28 -18.02 -17.60
C PRO A 370 8.47 -16.87 -16.60
N HIS A 371 7.39 -16.18 -16.24
CA HIS A 371 7.40 -15.18 -15.18
C HIS A 371 6.97 -15.83 -13.85
N GLN A 372 7.92 -16.41 -13.14
CA GLN A 372 7.69 -17.00 -11.80
C GLN A 372 8.44 -16.25 -10.70
N GLY A 373 9.05 -15.12 -11.05
CA GLY A 373 9.74 -14.31 -10.08
C GLY A 373 8.79 -13.54 -9.18
N ALA A 374 9.30 -13.10 -8.03
CA ALA A 374 8.54 -12.32 -7.07
C ALA A 374 9.45 -11.31 -6.38
N PHE A 375 8.86 -10.19 -5.97
CA PHE A 375 9.51 -9.10 -5.27
C PHE A 375 8.92 -8.94 -3.87
N THR A 376 9.78 -8.58 -2.93
CA THR A 376 9.37 -8.11 -1.60
C THR A 376 10.30 -6.99 -1.16
N ALA A 377 9.83 -6.06 -0.34
CA ALA A 377 10.64 -4.97 0.13
C ALA A 377 10.59 -4.81 1.65
N SER A 378 11.75 -4.59 2.26
CA SER A 378 11.84 -4.16 3.65
C SER A 378 11.61 -2.67 3.79
N MET A 379 10.71 -2.26 4.67
CA MET A 379 10.35 -0.84 4.78
C MET A 379 11.52 -0.01 5.31
N CYS A 380 11.92 -0.26 6.55
CA CYS A 380 13.05 0.43 7.18
C CYS A 380 14.36 -0.32 6.96
N GLY A 381 14.33 -1.60 6.60
CA GLY A 381 15.50 -2.25 6.00
C GLY A 381 15.87 -1.62 4.65
N GLY A 382 14.96 -0.90 3.99
CA GLY A 382 15.23 -0.09 2.80
C GLY A 382 15.75 -0.87 1.59
N THR A 383 15.41 -2.17 1.51
CA THR A 383 15.95 -3.09 0.50
C THR A 383 14.83 -3.77 -0.27
N LEU A 384 14.95 -3.76 -1.60
CA LEU A 384 14.14 -4.57 -2.50
C LEU A 384 14.83 -5.91 -2.75
N PHE A 385 14.08 -6.99 -2.56
CA PHE A 385 14.52 -8.36 -2.82
C PHE A 385 13.75 -8.97 -3.98
N TYR A 386 14.38 -9.93 -4.67
CA TYR A 386 13.80 -10.69 -5.76
C TYR A 386 14.17 -12.18 -5.67
N THR A 387 13.22 -13.04 -5.99
CA THR A 387 13.46 -14.45 -6.37
C THR A 387 13.03 -14.64 -7.81
N SER A 388 13.75 -15.47 -8.57
CA SER A 388 13.38 -15.84 -9.95
C SER A 388 12.34 -16.97 -10.00
N ASP A 389 12.17 -17.70 -8.91
CA ASP A 389 11.22 -18.81 -8.80
C ASP A 389 10.61 -18.83 -7.39
N ILE A 390 9.42 -18.24 -7.26
CA ILE A 390 8.66 -18.24 -6.00
C ILE A 390 8.02 -19.60 -5.70
N LEU A 391 7.91 -20.48 -6.69
CA LEU A 391 7.25 -21.79 -6.57
C LEU A 391 8.22 -22.94 -6.29
N ALA A 392 9.52 -22.64 -6.16
CA ALA A 392 10.51 -23.61 -5.74
C ALA A 392 10.05 -24.32 -4.44
N PRO A 393 10.01 -25.67 -4.41
CA PRO A 393 9.47 -26.41 -3.27
C PRO A 393 10.34 -26.19 -2.03
N GLN A 394 9.78 -26.40 -0.83
CA GLN A 394 10.53 -26.23 0.44
C GLN A 394 11.85 -27.00 0.46
N SER A 395 11.91 -28.18 -0.16
CA SER A 395 13.13 -29.00 -0.25
C SER A 395 14.24 -28.41 -1.13
N ALA A 396 13.95 -27.41 -1.96
CA ALA A 396 14.93 -26.71 -2.77
C ALA A 396 15.91 -25.90 -1.89
N ASN A 397 17.06 -25.54 -2.46
CA ASN A 397 18.06 -24.68 -1.82
C ASN A 397 18.45 -25.15 -0.40
N ASN A 398 18.67 -26.46 -0.24
CA ASN A 398 19.00 -27.10 1.05
C ASN A 398 17.90 -26.94 2.11
N GLY A 399 16.64 -27.04 1.71
CA GLY A 399 15.49 -26.91 2.62
C GLY A 399 15.03 -25.47 2.84
N GLN A 400 15.59 -24.49 2.12
CA GLN A 400 15.28 -23.07 2.30
C GLN A 400 14.12 -22.57 1.41
N GLY A 401 13.60 -23.41 0.51
CA GLY A 401 12.56 -22.99 -0.43
C GLY A 401 13.08 -22.02 -1.50
N PRO A 402 12.27 -21.05 -1.96
CA PRO A 402 12.69 -19.99 -2.89
C PRO A 402 13.96 -19.26 -2.48
N ARG A 403 14.84 -18.94 -3.44
CA ARG A 403 16.11 -18.24 -3.19
C ARG A 403 15.98 -16.76 -3.50
N TRP A 404 16.09 -15.95 -2.46
CA TRP A 404 16.02 -14.49 -2.56
C TRP A 404 17.40 -13.85 -2.75
N LYS A 405 17.40 -12.72 -3.47
CA LYS A 405 18.56 -11.85 -3.70
C LYS A 405 18.15 -10.39 -3.47
N ALA A 406 19.03 -9.61 -2.86
CA ALA A 406 18.85 -8.16 -2.86
C ALA A 406 19.15 -7.61 -4.26
N VAL A 407 18.27 -6.77 -4.76
CA VAL A 407 18.38 -6.22 -6.13
C VAL A 407 18.45 -4.69 -6.16
N TYR A 408 18.04 -4.03 -5.07
CA TYR A 408 18.13 -2.59 -4.91
C TYR A 408 18.12 -2.20 -3.42
N ASP A 409 19.21 -1.64 -2.90
CA ASP A 409 19.33 -1.14 -1.52
C ASP A 409 19.33 0.39 -1.53
N VAL A 410 18.37 0.98 -0.83
CA VAL A 410 18.19 2.44 -0.75
C VAL A 410 18.91 3.01 0.48
N GLY A 411 19.16 2.19 1.51
CA GLY A 411 19.74 2.58 2.79
C GLY A 411 18.81 2.36 3.98
N PRO A 412 19.32 2.42 5.21
CA PRO A 412 18.52 2.25 6.42
C PRO A 412 17.41 3.29 6.54
N CYS A 413 16.24 2.86 6.98
CA CYS A 413 15.07 3.67 7.30
C CYS A 413 14.62 4.65 6.18
N THR A 414 14.88 4.30 4.92
CA THR A 414 14.40 5.13 3.80
C THR A 414 12.92 4.94 3.50
N GLY A 415 12.28 3.87 4.01
CA GLY A 415 10.84 3.64 3.87
C GLY A 415 10.43 3.13 2.49
N VAL A 416 10.93 1.96 2.08
CA VAL A 416 10.44 1.32 0.84
C VAL A 416 9.04 0.76 1.08
N SER A 417 8.03 1.28 0.39
CA SER A 417 6.62 1.00 0.71
C SER A 417 5.88 0.28 -0.44
N TYR A 418 4.54 0.36 -0.46
CA TYR A 418 3.66 -0.39 -1.35
C TYR A 418 3.88 -0.02 -2.83
N PHE A 419 4.62 -0.86 -3.54
CA PHE A 419 5.00 -0.66 -4.93
C PHE A 419 4.02 -1.32 -5.92
N GLY A 420 4.05 -0.86 -7.17
CA GLY A 420 3.27 -1.45 -8.26
C GLY A 420 4.16 -1.89 -9.43
N ILE A 421 3.81 -3.02 -10.07
CA ILE A 421 4.46 -3.50 -11.30
C ILE A 421 3.52 -3.24 -12.48
N SER A 422 4.04 -2.74 -13.60
CA SER A 422 3.26 -2.49 -14.82
C SER A 422 2.69 -3.78 -15.39
N ASP A 423 1.48 -3.72 -15.95
CA ASP A 423 0.78 -4.87 -16.56
C ASP A 423 1.58 -5.59 -17.67
N ASP A 424 2.60 -4.94 -18.24
CA ASP A 424 3.52 -5.52 -19.22
C ASP A 424 4.84 -6.05 -18.63
N ASP A 425 4.94 -6.10 -17.30
CA ASP A 425 6.06 -6.59 -16.50
C ASP A 425 7.41 -5.92 -16.77
N LYS A 426 7.42 -4.72 -17.34
CA LYS A 426 8.66 -4.01 -17.68
C LYS A 426 9.16 -3.12 -16.56
N THR A 427 8.25 -2.49 -15.82
CA THR A 427 8.58 -1.40 -14.91
C THR A 427 7.96 -1.63 -13.53
N MET A 428 8.76 -1.44 -12.49
CA MET A 428 8.30 -1.31 -11.12
C MET A 428 8.31 0.15 -10.70
N TYR A 429 7.25 0.60 -10.02
CA TYR A 429 7.16 1.92 -9.42
C TYR A 429 7.30 1.80 -7.90
N LEU A 430 8.48 2.17 -7.39
CA LEU A 430 8.90 1.96 -6.02
C LEU A 430 8.81 3.27 -5.22
N PRO A 431 7.84 3.42 -4.30
CA PRO A 431 7.79 4.57 -3.41
C PRO A 431 8.83 4.47 -2.30
N ILE A 432 9.49 5.58 -2.04
CA ILE A 432 10.46 5.81 -0.97
C ILE A 432 9.90 6.94 -0.10
N SER A 433 9.41 6.60 1.09
CA SER A 433 8.79 7.57 2.01
C SER A 433 9.79 8.54 2.62
N GLY A 434 11.09 8.19 2.64
CA GLY A 434 12.16 9.01 3.22
C GLY A 434 11.92 9.30 4.70
N ILE A 435 11.72 8.26 5.52
CA ILE A 435 11.24 8.41 6.91
C ILE A 435 12.14 9.34 7.74
N GLU A 436 13.46 9.15 7.69
CA GLU A 436 14.40 10.02 8.41
C GLU A 436 14.41 11.45 7.83
N SER A 437 14.67 12.40 8.71
CA SER A 437 14.61 13.84 8.45
C SER A 437 15.83 14.58 9.05
N PRO A 438 16.11 15.83 8.62
CA PRO A 438 17.24 16.60 9.13
C PRO A 438 17.22 16.70 10.67
N GLY A 439 18.23 16.12 11.31
CA GLY A 439 18.34 16.05 12.77
C GLY A 439 18.36 14.63 13.31
N ASP A 440 17.83 13.67 12.54
CA ASP A 440 17.83 12.27 12.94
C ASP A 440 19.22 11.62 12.77
N PRO A 441 19.56 10.60 13.58
CA PRO A 441 20.90 9.99 13.57
C PRO A 441 21.30 9.35 12.24
N THR A 442 20.32 8.81 11.50
CA THR A 442 20.49 8.06 10.25
C THR A 442 20.23 8.90 9.00
N TYR A 443 19.72 10.13 9.15
CA TYR A 443 19.38 10.99 8.02
C TYR A 443 20.59 11.33 7.13
N ASN A 444 20.52 10.86 5.88
CA ASN A 444 21.53 11.08 4.83
C ASN A 444 22.95 10.73 5.30
N ARG A 445 23.06 9.77 6.22
CA ARG A 445 24.32 9.31 6.80
C ARG A 445 25.20 8.70 5.72
N ASP A 446 24.61 7.91 4.81
CA ASP A 446 25.37 7.12 3.85
C ASP A 446 25.60 7.88 2.55
N TYR A 447 24.64 8.73 2.14
CA TYR A 447 24.78 9.64 1.01
C TYR A 447 23.79 10.82 1.04
N PRO A 448 24.15 11.96 0.43
CA PRO A 448 23.21 13.07 0.25
C PRO A 448 22.00 12.65 -0.59
N GLY A 449 20.80 12.93 -0.07
CA GLY A 449 19.53 12.59 -0.72
C GLY A 449 19.05 11.16 -0.48
N GLU A 450 19.72 10.39 0.38
CA GLU A 450 19.28 9.05 0.79
C GLU A 450 17.80 9.01 1.17
N HIS A 451 17.38 9.94 2.01
CA HIS A 451 16.02 10.07 2.53
C HIS A 451 15.18 11.12 1.77
N ASP A 452 15.56 11.45 0.53
CA ASP A 452 14.67 12.22 -0.34
C ASP A 452 13.42 11.40 -0.63
N ARG A 453 12.25 11.98 -0.35
CA ARG A 453 10.95 11.37 -0.64
C ARG A 453 10.77 11.30 -2.14
N ARG A 454 10.46 10.12 -2.68
CA ARG A 454 10.40 9.93 -4.13
C ARG A 454 9.62 8.70 -4.53
N VAL A 455 9.20 8.66 -5.79
CA VAL A 455 8.79 7.44 -6.48
C VAL A 455 9.79 7.17 -7.59
N LEU A 456 10.40 5.98 -7.59
CA LEU A 456 11.32 5.52 -8.62
C LEU A 456 10.57 4.69 -9.66
N ALA A 457 10.92 4.84 -10.93
CA ALA A 457 10.60 3.87 -11.98
C ALA A 457 11.85 3.00 -12.22
N LEU A 458 11.73 1.70 -12.00
CA LEU A 458 12.78 0.71 -12.18
C LEU A 458 12.46 -0.18 -13.38
N ASP A 459 13.37 -0.26 -14.35
CA ASP A 459 13.34 -1.30 -15.39
C ASP A 459 13.73 -2.64 -14.77
N ILE A 460 12.77 -3.56 -14.71
CA ILE A 460 12.92 -4.88 -14.08
C ILE A 460 13.12 -6.00 -15.09
N ARG A 461 13.06 -5.73 -16.40
CA ARG A 461 13.24 -6.75 -17.45
C ARG A 461 14.52 -7.57 -17.28
N PRO A 462 15.69 -7.00 -16.90
CA PRO A 462 16.90 -7.81 -16.72
C PRO A 462 16.76 -8.94 -15.68
N LEU A 463 15.89 -8.77 -14.68
CA LEU A 463 15.54 -9.81 -13.71
C LEU A 463 14.52 -10.79 -14.31
N ILE A 464 13.45 -10.28 -14.92
CA ILE A 464 12.37 -11.08 -15.52
C ILE A 464 12.88 -11.99 -16.65
N ASP A 465 13.79 -11.49 -17.48
CA ASP A 465 14.43 -12.21 -18.59
C ASP A 465 15.25 -13.43 -18.13
N LYS A 466 15.56 -13.54 -16.83
CA LYS A 466 16.19 -14.74 -16.25
C LYS A 466 15.22 -15.90 -16.14
N GLY A 467 13.92 -15.70 -16.24
CA GLY A 467 12.91 -16.72 -15.96
C GLY A 467 13.12 -17.29 -14.57
N THR A 468 13.26 -18.61 -14.45
CA THR A 468 13.62 -19.32 -13.19
C THR A 468 15.13 -19.52 -13.01
N GLY A 469 15.95 -18.83 -13.80
CA GLY A 469 17.40 -18.93 -13.79
C GLY A 469 18.07 -18.30 -12.57
N THR A 470 19.39 -18.40 -12.52
CA THR A 470 20.19 -17.80 -11.44
C THR A 470 20.27 -16.28 -11.58
N ILE A 471 20.03 -15.58 -10.47
CA ILE A 471 20.20 -14.13 -10.32
C ILE A 471 21.59 -13.84 -9.76
N ASN A 472 22.35 -13.03 -10.49
CA ASN A 472 23.70 -12.56 -10.10
C ASN A 472 23.66 -11.19 -9.42
N CYS A 473 22.57 -10.43 -9.60
CA CYS A 473 22.34 -9.22 -8.83
C CYS A 473 22.38 -9.52 -7.34
N ASP A 474 23.06 -8.67 -6.60
CA ASP A 474 23.28 -8.81 -5.16
C ASP A 474 23.56 -7.44 -4.54
N PHE A 475 23.72 -7.42 -3.22
CA PHE A 475 24.19 -6.24 -2.51
C PHE A 475 25.46 -5.66 -3.13
N PRO A 476 25.61 -4.33 -3.15
CA PRO A 476 26.89 -3.71 -3.47
C PRO A 476 28.00 -4.25 -2.54
N PRO A 477 29.26 -4.34 -3.02
CA PRO A 477 30.38 -4.66 -2.15
C PRO A 477 30.47 -3.65 -1.00
N SER A 478 30.64 -4.14 0.23
CA SER A 478 30.79 -3.28 1.39
C SER A 478 31.99 -2.34 1.25
N ASP A 479 31.85 -1.11 1.74
CA ASP A 479 32.93 -0.11 1.74
C ASP A 479 33.57 -0.03 3.14
N PRO A 480 34.68 -0.75 3.39
CA PRO A 480 35.31 -0.79 4.72
C PRO A 480 35.94 0.55 5.14
N SER A 481 35.94 1.57 4.28
CA SER A 481 36.48 2.90 4.59
C SER A 481 35.46 3.85 5.24
N ARG A 482 34.19 3.44 5.37
CA ARG A 482 33.15 4.23 6.01
C ARG A 482 33.07 3.90 7.51
N LEU A 483 32.80 4.93 8.31
CA LEU A 483 32.75 4.85 9.78
C LEU A 483 31.50 4.14 10.30
N ALA A 484 30.57 3.78 9.42
CA ALA A 484 29.42 2.91 9.70
C ALA A 484 29.49 1.67 8.81
N ASN A 485 28.93 0.56 9.27
CA ASN A 485 28.83 -0.72 8.57
C ASN A 485 27.90 -0.62 7.33
N THR A 486 28.17 0.25 6.37
CA THR A 486 27.26 0.55 5.25
C THR A 486 27.61 -0.32 4.04
N SER A 487 26.63 -1.02 3.48
CA SER A 487 26.71 -1.80 2.23
C SER A 487 26.88 -0.90 0.99
N LEU A 488 26.36 0.33 1.03
CA LEU A 488 26.14 1.15 -0.16
C LEU A 488 27.46 1.62 -0.80
N GLY A 489 27.69 1.25 -2.07
CA GLY A 489 28.97 1.47 -2.75
C GLY A 489 29.35 2.95 -2.96
N LYS A 490 30.61 3.20 -3.33
CA LYS A 490 31.15 4.57 -3.57
C LYS A 490 30.36 5.31 -4.66
N PRO A 491 30.19 6.65 -4.55
CA PRO A 491 29.66 7.43 -5.67
C PRO A 491 30.59 7.34 -6.87
N THR A 492 30.01 7.17 -8.04
CA THR A 492 30.68 7.55 -9.30
C THR A 492 30.63 9.08 -9.46
N LEU A 493 31.68 9.71 -9.98
CA LEU A 493 31.77 11.17 -10.13
C LEU A 493 30.57 11.74 -10.93
N GLY A 494 29.80 12.68 -10.34
CA GLY A 494 28.59 13.31 -10.91
C GLY A 494 27.40 13.31 -9.93
N ASN A 495 26.22 13.83 -10.31
CA ASN A 495 25.08 14.13 -9.42
C ASN A 495 24.75 13.00 -8.40
N ALA A 496 24.55 13.39 -7.13
CA ALA A 496 24.71 12.54 -5.94
C ALA A 496 23.67 11.40 -5.76
N LEU A 497 22.49 11.50 -6.40
CA LEU A 497 21.41 10.51 -6.31
C LEU A 497 21.48 9.41 -7.38
N ASN A 498 21.82 9.75 -8.63
CA ASN A 498 21.81 8.79 -9.76
C ASN A 498 23.13 8.02 -9.95
N ASN A 499 24.16 8.39 -9.19
CA ASN A 499 25.51 7.86 -9.37
C ASN A 499 25.95 6.92 -8.23
N ARG A 500 25.00 6.45 -7.40
CA ARG A 500 25.26 5.51 -6.30
C ARG A 500 25.05 4.07 -6.75
N VAL A 501 25.81 3.18 -6.12
CA VAL A 501 25.81 1.75 -6.41
C VAL A 501 24.82 1.11 -5.43
N HIS A 502 23.57 0.97 -5.86
CA HIS A 502 22.45 0.38 -5.11
C HIS A 502 22.39 -1.15 -5.19
N ASN A 503 23.27 -1.74 -6.00
CA ASN A 503 23.46 -3.17 -6.21
C ASN A 503 24.88 -3.42 -6.73
N ASN A 504 25.32 -4.67 -6.83
CA ASN A 504 26.66 -5.01 -7.30
C ASN A 504 26.95 -4.70 -8.79
N GLY A 505 26.01 -4.11 -9.54
CA GLY A 505 26.18 -3.76 -10.95
C GLY A 505 26.15 -4.95 -11.91
N ALA A 506 25.68 -6.12 -11.48
CA ALA A 506 25.47 -7.25 -12.37
C ALA A 506 24.49 -6.89 -13.51
N SER A 507 24.65 -7.53 -14.66
CA SER A 507 23.88 -7.20 -15.87
C SER A 507 22.37 -7.42 -15.72
N ASP A 508 21.97 -8.25 -14.76
CA ASP A 508 20.59 -8.58 -14.43
C ASP A 508 20.01 -7.72 -13.30
N CYS A 509 20.76 -6.77 -12.76
CA CYS A 509 20.22 -5.81 -11.81
C CYS A 509 19.21 -4.85 -12.45
N PRO A 510 18.17 -4.43 -11.70
CA PRO A 510 17.22 -3.43 -12.16
C PRO A 510 17.90 -2.06 -12.31
N LYS A 511 17.32 -1.21 -13.16
CA LYS A 511 17.87 0.12 -13.47
C LYS A 511 16.84 1.21 -13.25
N VAL A 512 17.24 2.31 -12.61
CA VAL A 512 16.40 3.51 -12.52
C VAL A 512 16.26 4.13 -13.92
N ILE A 513 15.02 4.27 -14.39
CA ILE A 513 14.69 4.89 -15.67
C ILE A 513 13.89 6.20 -15.51
N GLY A 514 13.42 6.49 -14.30
CA GLY A 514 12.70 7.72 -13.99
C GLY A 514 12.50 7.90 -12.50
N MET A 515 12.21 9.13 -12.09
CA MET A 515 11.78 9.42 -10.72
C MET A 515 10.97 10.71 -10.66
N VAL A 516 10.14 10.83 -9.63
CA VAL A 516 9.59 12.10 -9.14
C VAL A 516 9.91 12.24 -7.66
N THR A 517 10.29 13.45 -7.23
CA THR A 517 10.65 13.76 -5.85
C THR A 517 9.53 14.51 -5.15
N ASN A 518 9.21 14.14 -3.92
CA ASN A 518 8.15 14.71 -3.10
C ASN A 518 8.66 15.32 -1.78
N ASN A 519 9.77 16.05 -1.84
CA ASN A 519 10.30 16.73 -0.66
C ASN A 519 9.44 17.97 -0.34
N SER A 520 8.91 18.04 0.88
CA SER A 520 8.15 19.19 1.38
C SER A 520 8.50 19.44 2.85
N ALA A 521 8.28 20.68 3.34
CA ALA A 521 8.52 20.99 4.76
C ALA A 521 7.64 20.14 5.68
N MET A 522 6.42 19.83 5.24
CA MET A 522 5.49 18.96 5.98
C MET A 522 6.04 17.53 6.04
N ASN A 523 6.49 16.98 4.91
CA ASN A 523 7.08 15.65 4.85
C ASN A 523 8.32 15.48 5.74
N TYR A 524 9.19 16.50 5.82
CA TYR A 524 10.31 16.49 6.77
C TYR A 524 9.86 16.63 8.23
N ALA A 525 8.82 17.41 8.51
CA ALA A 525 8.31 17.55 9.88
C ALA A 525 7.58 16.29 10.38
N SER A 526 6.90 15.59 9.46
CA SER A 526 6.06 14.44 9.76
C SER A 526 6.73 13.09 9.50
N HIS A 527 8.02 13.07 9.13
CA HIS A 527 8.78 11.84 8.85
C HIS A 527 8.06 10.92 7.84
N GLY A 528 7.28 11.50 6.92
CA GLY A 528 6.50 10.77 5.93
C GLY A 528 6.82 11.19 4.49
N GLY A 529 6.19 10.49 3.57
CA GLY A 529 6.38 10.63 2.13
C GLY A 529 5.50 9.67 1.34
N ALA A 530 5.83 9.51 0.06
CA ALA A 530 5.17 8.54 -0.82
C ALA A 530 5.16 7.14 -0.16
N HIS A 531 3.96 6.60 0.03
CA HIS A 531 3.75 5.33 0.73
C HIS A 531 3.02 4.32 -0.14
N PHE A 532 1.85 4.68 -0.65
CA PHE A 532 1.04 3.82 -1.51
C PHE A 532 1.16 4.26 -2.97
N THR A 533 1.50 3.35 -3.88
CA THR A 533 1.56 3.63 -5.33
C THR A 533 0.60 2.72 -6.09
N LEU A 534 -0.20 3.30 -6.99
CA LEU A 534 -1.09 2.54 -7.87
C LEU A 534 -0.98 3.03 -9.32
N ILE A 535 -0.83 2.08 -10.24
CA ILE A 535 -0.88 2.32 -11.68
C ILE A 535 -2.34 2.44 -12.13
N ASP A 536 -2.65 3.44 -12.95
CA ASP A 536 -3.99 3.56 -13.53
C ASP A 536 -4.22 2.51 -14.62
N ARG A 537 -4.85 1.40 -14.24
CA ARG A 537 -5.28 0.31 -15.14
C ARG A 537 -6.61 0.60 -15.83
N ALA A 538 -7.35 1.62 -15.40
CA ALA A 538 -8.61 2.04 -16.01
C ALA A 538 -8.37 2.92 -17.25
N GLY A 539 -7.38 3.82 -17.17
CA GLY A 539 -7.19 4.91 -18.11
C GLY A 539 -8.32 5.94 -18.03
N ALA A 540 -8.49 6.69 -19.11
CA ALA A 540 -9.63 7.59 -19.32
C ALA A 540 -10.00 7.58 -20.81
N PRO A 541 -10.75 6.55 -21.27
CA PRO A 541 -10.94 6.28 -22.69
C PRO A 541 -11.64 7.43 -23.42
N ALA A 542 -12.51 8.17 -22.73
CA ALA A 542 -13.24 9.29 -23.33
C ALA A 542 -12.34 10.50 -23.66
N SER A 543 -11.24 10.71 -22.93
CA SER A 543 -10.20 11.71 -23.28
C SER A 543 -8.99 11.11 -23.99
N GLY A 544 -8.98 9.80 -24.26
CA GLY A 544 -7.93 9.11 -24.99
C GLY A 544 -6.71 8.72 -24.14
N LEU A 545 -6.79 8.81 -22.81
CA LEU A 545 -5.73 8.29 -21.94
C LEU A 545 -5.80 6.76 -21.88
N ALA A 546 -4.78 6.09 -22.38
CA ALA A 546 -4.68 4.64 -22.31
C ALA A 546 -4.33 4.16 -20.88
N PRO A 547 -4.78 2.95 -20.48
CA PRO A 547 -4.29 2.27 -19.28
C PRO A 547 -2.76 2.21 -19.20
N GLY A 548 -2.22 2.26 -17.99
CA GLY A 548 -0.79 2.19 -17.71
C GLY A 548 0.01 3.43 -18.12
N LYS A 549 -0.65 4.54 -18.48
CA LYS A 549 0.02 5.80 -18.87
C LYS A 549 0.12 6.84 -17.76
N ARG A 550 -0.43 6.54 -16.59
CA ARG A 550 -0.21 7.30 -15.37
C ARG A 550 -0.28 6.38 -14.15
N LEU A 551 0.19 6.90 -13.04
CA LEU A 551 0.06 6.32 -11.72
C LEU A 551 -0.35 7.42 -10.74
N MET A 552 -0.86 7.02 -9.58
CA MET A 552 -0.98 7.87 -8.41
C MET A 552 -0.05 7.38 -7.31
N PHE A 553 0.31 8.28 -6.40
CA PHE A 553 0.81 7.88 -5.09
C PHE A 553 0.16 8.71 -3.99
N MET A 554 -0.01 8.09 -2.82
CA MET A 554 -0.50 8.74 -1.62
C MET A 554 0.67 8.98 -0.65
N ASP A 555 0.72 10.21 -0.13
CA ASP A 555 1.71 10.64 0.83
C ASP A 555 1.09 10.65 2.24
N TYR A 556 0.91 9.46 2.79
CA TYR A 556 0.43 9.23 4.15
C TYR A 556 0.82 7.81 4.55
N PHE A 557 1.38 7.67 5.74
CA PHE A 557 1.55 6.39 6.40
C PHE A 557 0.99 6.47 7.84
N VAL A 558 0.69 5.30 8.40
CA VAL A 558 -0.12 5.11 9.62
C VAL A 558 0.29 6.03 10.78
N ASN A 559 -0.56 7.02 11.08
CA ASN A 559 -0.47 7.84 12.29
C ASN A 559 -1.64 7.54 13.23
N LEU A 560 -1.30 7.05 14.42
CA LEU A 560 -2.27 6.58 15.42
C LEU A 560 -2.41 7.51 16.63
N ASP A 561 -1.81 8.71 16.61
CA ASP A 561 -1.66 9.59 17.79
C ASP A 561 -3.00 9.87 18.47
N HIS A 562 -4.07 9.95 17.66
CA HIS A 562 -5.45 10.13 18.10
C HIS A 562 -6.00 9.01 19.00
N MET A 563 -5.34 7.86 19.08
CA MET A 563 -5.67 6.74 19.97
C MET A 563 -4.70 6.61 21.15
N GLY A 564 -3.82 7.59 21.37
CA GLY A 564 -2.74 7.49 22.37
C GLY A 564 -1.69 6.43 22.01
N LEU A 565 -1.65 6.02 20.75
CA LEU A 565 -0.67 5.12 20.15
C LEU A 565 0.14 5.95 19.15
N GLN A 566 1.44 5.76 19.04
CA GLN A 566 2.21 6.59 18.08
C GLN A 566 1.98 6.13 16.62
N GLY A 567 1.77 4.83 16.41
CA GLY A 567 1.90 4.24 15.08
C GLY A 567 3.35 4.28 14.61
N THR A 568 3.57 4.49 13.31
CA THR A 568 4.93 4.66 12.77
C THR A 568 5.41 6.11 12.86
N GLY A 569 4.52 7.07 13.11
CA GLY A 569 4.87 8.49 13.22
C GLY A 569 5.20 9.15 11.87
N SER A 570 4.97 8.46 10.75
CA SER A 570 5.26 8.90 9.38
C SER A 570 4.00 9.41 8.66
N ASP A 571 3.50 10.58 9.06
CA ASP A 571 2.17 11.06 8.64
C ASP A 571 2.16 11.68 7.23
N GLY A 572 3.31 12.08 6.68
CA GLY A 572 3.40 12.62 5.32
C GLY A 572 2.78 14.02 5.18
N ASP A 573 2.45 14.41 3.95
CA ASP A 573 1.75 15.67 3.63
C ASP A 573 0.26 15.50 3.33
N ARG A 574 -0.21 14.25 3.42
CA ARG A 574 -1.60 13.82 3.22
C ARG A 574 -2.17 14.28 1.87
N LYS A 575 -1.32 14.30 0.84
CA LYS A 575 -1.73 14.56 -0.55
C LYS A 575 -1.79 13.27 -1.37
N ILE A 576 -2.67 13.29 -2.35
CA ILE A 576 -2.66 12.34 -3.46
C ILE A 576 -2.04 13.05 -4.67
N TYR A 577 -1.00 12.47 -5.22
CA TYR A 577 -0.32 12.97 -6.40
C TYR A 577 -0.64 12.12 -7.63
N MET A 578 -0.74 12.78 -8.78
CA MET A 578 -0.89 12.12 -10.07
C MET A 578 0.40 12.29 -10.88
N VAL A 579 0.88 11.21 -11.48
CA VAL A 579 2.16 11.16 -12.21
C VAL A 579 1.95 10.50 -13.57
N LYS A 580 2.40 11.17 -14.62
CA LYS A 580 2.42 10.67 -16.00
C LYS A 580 3.61 9.73 -16.18
N ILE A 581 3.36 8.64 -16.90
CA ILE A 581 4.37 7.69 -17.36
C ILE A 581 4.65 8.02 -18.82
N MET A 582 5.86 8.52 -19.09
CA MET A 582 6.28 8.94 -20.42
C MET A 582 6.62 7.71 -21.30
N GLY A 583 6.76 7.93 -22.61
CA GLY A 583 7.02 6.83 -23.56
C GLY A 583 8.32 6.07 -23.33
N ASP A 584 9.29 6.70 -22.67
CA ASP A 584 10.57 6.10 -22.26
C ASP A 584 10.55 5.51 -20.83
N GLY A 585 9.39 5.53 -20.15
CA GLY A 585 9.22 5.09 -18.77
C GLY A 585 9.62 6.13 -17.72
N SER A 586 10.08 7.31 -18.13
CA SER A 586 10.33 8.40 -17.19
C SER A 586 9.02 8.93 -16.57
N LEU A 587 9.14 9.55 -15.39
CA LEU A 587 8.02 10.03 -14.59
C LEU A 587 7.95 11.56 -14.59
N ALA A 588 6.75 12.11 -14.67
CA ALA A 588 6.52 13.54 -14.52
C ALA A 588 5.20 13.80 -13.80
N TYR A 589 5.18 14.71 -12.82
CA TYR A 589 3.92 15.13 -12.19
C TYR A 589 2.91 15.60 -13.23
N ASP A 590 1.64 15.19 -13.06
CA ASP A 590 0.55 15.83 -13.78
C ASP A 590 0.24 17.18 -13.15
N THR A 591 0.87 18.23 -13.67
CA THR A 591 0.72 19.60 -13.18
C THR A 591 -0.70 20.18 -13.32
N ASN A 592 -1.63 19.46 -13.95
CA ASN A 592 -3.04 19.84 -14.03
C ASN A 592 -3.91 19.19 -12.93
N PHE A 593 -3.38 18.17 -12.25
CA PHE A 593 -4.02 17.58 -11.08
C PHE A 593 -3.66 18.43 -9.87
N ARG A 594 -4.56 19.35 -9.51
CA ARG A 594 -4.32 20.38 -8.51
C ARG A 594 -5.45 20.45 -7.51
N ASP A 595 -5.07 20.66 -6.26
CA ASP A 595 -6.00 20.93 -5.17
C ASP A 595 -6.82 22.19 -5.45
N GLU A 596 -8.14 22.08 -5.28
CA GLU A 596 -9.07 23.16 -5.60
C GLU A 596 -9.02 24.36 -4.65
N LEU A 597 -8.45 24.19 -3.45
CA LEU A 597 -8.41 25.23 -2.42
C LEU A 597 -7.10 26.02 -2.44
N THR A 598 -6.01 25.34 -2.76
CA THR A 598 -4.64 25.90 -2.73
C THR A 598 -4.07 26.16 -4.12
N GLY A 599 -4.56 25.44 -5.13
CA GLY A 599 -4.00 25.47 -6.49
C GLY A 599 -2.65 24.75 -6.62
N GLU A 600 -2.16 24.11 -5.56
CA GLU A 600 -0.92 23.34 -5.58
C GLU A 600 -1.06 22.04 -6.37
N VAL A 601 0.05 21.48 -6.84
CA VAL A 601 0.04 20.15 -7.48
C VAL A 601 -0.23 19.08 -6.41
N GLY A 602 -1.06 18.10 -6.77
CA GLY A 602 -1.59 17.11 -5.83
C GLY A 602 -2.86 17.60 -5.14
N LEU A 603 -3.72 16.67 -4.76
CA LEU A 603 -4.96 16.93 -4.03
C LEU A 603 -4.71 16.78 -2.53
N ALA A 604 -4.86 17.86 -1.76
CA ALA A 604 -4.59 17.86 -0.33
C ALA A 604 -5.81 17.44 0.47
N PHE A 605 -5.64 16.47 1.38
CA PHE A 605 -6.68 16.10 2.35
C PHE A 605 -6.49 16.78 3.70
N SER A 606 -5.32 17.39 3.92
CA SER A 606 -5.05 18.24 5.08
C SER A 606 -4.47 19.58 4.66
N SER A 607 -5.01 20.65 5.24
CA SER A 607 -4.48 22.02 5.15
C SER A 607 -5.31 22.92 6.08
N PRO A 608 -4.85 24.15 6.40
CA PRO A 608 -5.69 25.13 7.08
C PRO A 608 -7.03 25.38 6.36
N GLN A 609 -7.08 25.26 5.02
CA GLN A 609 -8.30 25.42 4.23
C GLN A 609 -9.25 24.23 4.38
N ARG A 610 -8.75 23.01 4.69
CA ARG A 610 -9.59 21.81 4.89
C ARG A 610 -10.37 21.84 6.20
N ALA A 611 -9.92 22.57 7.21
CA ALA A 611 -10.62 22.72 8.49
C ALA A 611 -12.07 23.24 8.34
N ALA A 612 -12.32 24.11 7.36
CA ALA A 612 -13.65 24.66 7.06
C ALA A 612 -14.25 24.10 5.76
N TYR A 613 -13.61 23.11 5.13
CA TYR A 613 -14.04 22.60 3.85
C TYR A 613 -15.31 21.77 3.99
N ASN A 614 -16.29 22.05 3.13
CA ASN A 614 -17.54 21.30 3.07
C ASN A 614 -17.36 20.10 2.12
N TRP A 615 -17.02 18.95 2.68
CA TRP A 615 -16.85 17.72 1.90
C TRP A 615 -18.16 17.33 1.22
N PRO A 616 -18.15 17.06 -0.11
CA PRO A 616 -19.37 16.69 -0.83
C PRO A 616 -20.04 15.46 -0.20
N ASN A 617 -21.34 15.55 0.09
CA ASN A 617 -22.15 14.51 0.73
C ASN A 617 -21.76 14.15 2.18
N ARG A 618 -20.92 14.97 2.83
CA ARG A 618 -20.41 14.71 4.19
C ARG A 618 -20.51 15.91 5.13
N GLY A 619 -20.36 17.13 4.64
CA GLY A 619 -20.36 18.31 5.49
C GLY A 619 -18.96 18.78 5.87
N VAL A 620 -18.90 19.74 6.80
CA VAL A 620 -17.63 20.22 7.39
C VAL A 620 -17.22 19.26 8.50
N THR A 621 -16.10 18.56 8.29
CA THR A 621 -15.58 17.51 9.20
C THR A 621 -14.07 17.59 9.38
N GLY A 622 -13.45 18.70 8.98
CA GLY A 622 -12.01 18.88 9.14
C GLY A 622 -11.15 18.22 8.05
N ALA A 623 -9.88 18.03 8.38
CA ALA A 623 -8.89 17.36 7.56
C ALA A 623 -9.10 15.83 7.52
N ALA A 624 -8.42 15.18 6.58
CA ALA A 624 -8.55 13.75 6.35
C ALA A 624 -7.20 13.12 5.96
N LYS A 625 -7.15 11.78 5.97
CA LYS A 625 -5.94 10.96 5.77
C LYS A 625 -6.22 9.88 4.69
N PRO A 626 -5.82 10.07 3.42
CA PRO A 626 -6.02 9.07 2.37
C PRO A 626 -4.91 8.01 2.41
N HIS A 627 -5.22 6.72 2.24
CA HIS A 627 -4.19 5.66 2.36
C HIS A 627 -4.09 4.72 1.16
N ALA A 628 -5.21 4.24 0.62
CA ALA A 628 -5.26 3.40 -0.56
C ALA A 628 -6.38 3.83 -1.49
N GLY A 629 -6.40 3.28 -2.70
CA GLY A 629 -7.43 3.59 -3.66
C GLY A 629 -7.38 2.74 -4.91
N ILE A 630 -8.37 2.95 -5.80
CA ILE A 630 -8.49 2.28 -7.10
C ILE A 630 -9.04 3.24 -8.16
N PHE A 631 -8.52 3.15 -9.39
CA PHE A 631 -9.08 3.86 -10.55
C PHE A 631 -10.27 3.11 -11.14
N GLU A 632 -11.37 3.80 -11.39
CA GLU A 632 -12.62 3.18 -11.78
C GLU A 632 -13.44 4.04 -12.75
N TYR A 633 -14.30 3.38 -13.52
CA TYR A 633 -15.41 4.02 -14.24
C TYR A 633 -16.59 3.06 -14.42
N ASN A 634 -17.76 3.61 -14.75
CA ASN A 634 -18.98 2.82 -14.92
C ASN A 634 -18.84 1.83 -16.09
N GLY A 635 -19.02 0.54 -15.79
CA GLY A 635 -18.87 -0.55 -16.75
C GLY A 635 -17.42 -1.03 -16.96
N LEU A 636 -16.43 -0.45 -16.28
CA LEU A 636 -15.09 -1.02 -16.24
C LEU A 636 -15.13 -2.39 -15.52
N ILE A 637 -14.46 -3.37 -16.11
CA ILE A 637 -14.15 -4.66 -15.51
C ILE A 637 -12.64 -4.69 -15.34
N LEU A 638 -12.18 -4.40 -14.13
CA LEU A 638 -10.80 -4.68 -13.76
C LEU A 638 -10.72 -6.13 -13.34
N THR A 639 -9.89 -6.87 -14.04
CA THR A 639 -9.60 -8.25 -13.69
C THR A 639 -8.18 -8.32 -13.14
N GLY A 640 -8.01 -9.04 -12.02
CA GLY A 640 -6.71 -9.26 -11.43
C GLY A 640 -5.98 -10.43 -12.10
N PRO A 641 -4.80 -10.80 -11.57
CA PRO A 641 -4.01 -11.93 -12.05
C PRO A 641 -4.77 -13.25 -12.20
N GLU A 642 -5.80 -13.45 -11.39
CA GLU A 642 -6.71 -14.60 -11.42
C GLU A 642 -7.45 -14.81 -12.75
N SER A 643 -7.52 -13.79 -13.60
CA SER A 643 -8.29 -13.78 -14.84
C SER A 643 -7.48 -14.04 -16.11
N TYR A 644 -6.14 -14.05 -16.05
CA TYR A 644 -5.29 -14.16 -17.24
C TYR A 644 -5.36 -15.52 -17.96
N ASN A 645 -6.17 -16.46 -17.44
CA ASN A 645 -6.39 -17.80 -18.01
C ASN A 645 -7.85 -18.07 -18.44
N GLN A 646 -8.70 -17.05 -18.60
CA GLN A 646 -10.01 -17.22 -19.25
C GLN A 646 -9.97 -16.96 -20.75
#